data_AF-A0A9Q5NB68-F1
#
_entry.id   AF-A0A9Q5NB68-F1
#
_cell.length_a   1.000
_cell.length_b   1.000
_cell.length_c   1.000
_cell.angle_alpha   90.00
_cell.angle_beta   90.00
_cell.angle_gamma   90.00
#
_symmetry.space_group_name_H-M   'P 1'
#
loop_
_entity.id
_entity.type
_entity.pdbx_description
1 polymer ?
#
loop_
_entity_poly.entity_id
_entity_poly.type
_entity_poly.pdbx_seq_one_letter_code
_entity_poly.pdbx_strand_id
1 'polypeptide(L)'
;MFKQLLTALLLLITAAQAHRDDGNEQVLLVNDKFTSEQWSKKYGDQIDHAFSGPLSFERVTYERCLDDTELKTPFDIAILGMPFDTGVSYRPGARFGPFAIRSGSRRMSEAWGYTLSWGVNPYSLGPKVVDCGDVPVSPYDNTLAVDQMEVAYSTLLSRPVMNETSFGSNITKGLALDGKAHPRIVSLGGDHTIVLPILRSLHKVYGRVSVIHFDAHLDTWAGLTDPASRSRINHGTFFYIASKEGLMSSRCIHAGIRCKMGGPADLENDDSVGFQVISADDIDDLGIPEIIKRIRARVGDTPVYLSLDIDVLDPGIAPATGTPEAGGWTAREVKRIIRGLAGLNFVGADVVEVSPSYDNAEITGILAADIVHDFLAMMLTDAPPRRVKGRSDPFPAAESDLCEIGPQVLLNTWSRISRENEETRLFLCIFIFSWSVPVQTSTAAQAHHHYDENEYILSINNNDDYKTEHWAKKYGKQIDQTFSGPLSFSHVTYERCLDDIAAKTPFDIAILGMPFDTGVTYRPGARFGPFAIRSGARRQRETRGYTMSWGTDPYSLGSKVVDCGDVPVSPFDNALAVDQMEIAYSTLLARPVANATALGSNGTQVLALDGKAHPRIISLGGDHTIVLPILRALHKVYGPISVIHFDAHLDTWAAYPGQATEQSRVTHGTFFFLAAEEGLMSSRCIHAGIRCKMNGPADLQNDDTVGFQVISTDDIDDLGIPEIIKRIRARVGDTPVYLSLDIDVLGDTPVYLSLDIDVLDPGIAPATGTPEAGGWTSREVKRVLRGLAGLNFVGADVVEVAPGYDHAEITGIAAADIVHDFLAMMLTDAPPGGAKTRLPVRGGVDSQFSPVKDEL
;
A
#
# COMPACT_ATOMS: atom_id res chain seq x y z
N MET A 1 15.29 95.03 -0.45
CA MET A 1 14.86 94.49 -1.78
C MET A 1 15.86 93.53 -2.42
N PHE A 2 17.19 93.75 -2.38
CA PHE A 2 18.17 92.90 -3.09
C PHE A 2 18.48 91.50 -2.50
N LYS A 3 17.61 90.93 -1.66
CA LYS A 3 17.76 89.58 -1.07
C LYS A 3 16.61 88.60 -1.36
N GLN A 4 15.61 88.98 -2.18
CA GLN A 4 14.46 88.13 -2.50
C GLN A 4 14.36 87.72 -3.98
N LEU A 5 15.09 88.37 -4.91
CA LEU A 5 15.12 87.93 -6.31
C LEU A 5 16.10 86.77 -6.57
N LEU A 6 17.19 86.65 -5.81
CA LEU A 6 18.22 85.64 -6.06
C LEU A 6 17.72 84.21 -5.73
N THR A 7 16.87 84.08 -4.71
CA THR A 7 16.22 82.82 -4.30
C THR A 7 15.25 82.28 -5.35
N ALA A 8 14.58 83.15 -6.11
CA ALA A 8 13.63 82.73 -7.15
C ALA A 8 14.33 82.13 -8.39
N LEU A 9 15.58 82.52 -8.67
CA LEU A 9 16.31 82.03 -9.84
C LEU A 9 17.00 80.68 -9.60
N LEU A 10 17.42 80.38 -8.36
CA LEU A 10 17.94 79.05 -8.02
C LEU A 10 16.84 77.97 -8.02
N LEU A 11 15.63 78.30 -7.56
CA LEU A 11 14.53 77.35 -7.42
C LEU A 11 13.98 76.78 -8.75
N LEU A 12 14.32 77.39 -9.89
CA LEU A 12 13.96 76.88 -11.22
C LEU A 12 15.01 75.91 -11.81
N ILE A 13 16.21 75.82 -11.22
CA ILE A 13 17.21 74.80 -11.61
C ILE A 13 16.98 73.52 -10.78
N THR A 14 16.55 73.64 -9.53
CA THR A 14 16.29 72.51 -8.63
C THR A 14 15.06 71.67 -8.97
N ALA A 15 14.31 72.01 -10.03
CA ALA A 15 13.12 71.28 -10.47
C ALA A 15 13.29 70.54 -11.82
N ALA A 16 14.46 70.66 -12.48
CA ALA A 16 14.70 70.14 -13.83
C ALA A 16 15.87 69.14 -13.94
N GLN A 17 16.47 68.75 -12.82
CA GLN A 17 17.50 67.70 -12.74
C GLN A 17 17.09 66.49 -11.88
N ALA A 18 15.82 66.38 -11.48
CA ALA A 18 15.28 65.22 -10.76
C ALA A 18 15.07 63.99 -11.67
N HIS A 19 16.09 63.62 -12.45
CA HIS A 19 16.22 62.39 -13.23
C HIS A 19 17.69 62.19 -13.67
N ARG A 20 18.57 61.96 -12.69
CA ARG A 20 19.82 61.20 -12.86
C ARG A 20 20.03 60.36 -11.61
N ASP A 21 20.56 59.17 -11.81
CA ASP A 21 20.64 58.15 -10.79
C ASP A 21 21.62 58.54 -9.68
N ASP A 22 21.12 58.64 -8.44
CA ASP A 22 21.94 58.40 -7.24
C ASP A 22 22.24 56.89 -7.19
N GLY A 23 23.04 56.44 -8.16
CA GLY A 23 23.53 55.08 -8.26
C GLY A 23 24.39 54.78 -7.04
N ASN A 24 23.82 54.05 -6.09
CA ASN A 24 24.54 53.55 -4.93
C ASN A 24 25.52 52.47 -5.40
N GLU A 25 26.67 52.89 -5.92
CA GLU A 25 27.71 52.01 -6.48
C GLU A 25 28.20 51.05 -5.40
N GLN A 26 27.60 49.86 -5.37
CA GLN A 26 28.30 48.68 -4.89
C GLN A 26 29.55 48.55 -5.75
N VAL A 27 30.71 48.85 -5.17
CA VAL A 27 32.01 48.69 -5.80
C VAL A 27 32.24 47.20 -6.05
N LEU A 28 31.74 46.72 -7.18
CA LEU A 28 32.05 45.39 -7.70
C LEU A 28 33.57 45.32 -7.82
N LEU A 29 34.18 44.39 -7.11
CA LEU A 29 35.63 44.20 -7.06
C LEU A 29 36.15 43.54 -8.34
N VAL A 30 35.90 44.18 -9.48
CA VAL A 30 36.45 43.84 -10.80
C VAL A 30 37.93 44.21 -10.82
N ASN A 31 38.73 43.34 -10.22
CA ASN A 31 40.19 43.45 -10.26
C ASN A 31 40.64 42.90 -11.62
N ASP A 32 40.75 43.77 -12.63
CA ASP A 32 41.09 43.46 -14.05
C ASP A 32 42.50 42.84 -14.28
N LYS A 33 43.08 42.21 -13.26
CA LYS A 33 44.35 41.51 -13.30
C LYS A 33 44.13 40.06 -12.93
N PHE A 34 44.49 39.15 -13.83
CA PHE A 34 44.48 37.72 -13.58
C PHE A 34 45.45 37.38 -12.43
N THR A 35 44.93 37.22 -11.21
CA THR A 35 45.73 36.95 -10.02
C THR A 35 46.10 35.47 -9.94
N SER A 36 47.38 35.16 -9.75
CA SER A 36 47.88 33.79 -9.45
C SER A 36 47.59 33.35 -8.00
N GLU A 37 46.54 33.88 -7.38
CA GLU A 37 46.14 33.59 -6.01
C GLU A 37 45.35 32.28 -5.97
N GLN A 38 45.98 31.23 -5.45
CA GLN A 38 45.40 29.88 -5.37
C GLN A 38 44.23 29.81 -4.38
N TRP A 39 43.19 29.05 -4.72
CA TRP A 39 41.99 28.86 -3.90
C TRP A 39 42.31 28.54 -2.44
N SER A 40 43.13 27.50 -2.21
CA SER A 40 43.50 27.03 -0.86
C SER A 40 44.19 28.10 0.00
N LYS A 41 44.92 29.03 -0.63
CA LYS A 41 45.57 30.15 0.05
C LYS A 41 44.59 31.28 0.42
N LYS A 42 43.46 31.38 -0.30
CA LYS A 42 42.50 32.48 -0.17
C LYS A 42 41.27 32.13 0.67
N TYR A 43 40.75 30.92 0.50
CA TYR A 43 39.49 30.45 1.08
C TYR A 43 39.64 29.19 1.93
N GLY A 44 40.85 28.62 2.04
CA GLY A 44 41.08 27.31 2.65
C GLY A 44 40.77 26.17 1.68
N ASP A 45 40.83 24.94 2.20
CA ASP A 45 40.63 23.72 1.41
C ASP A 45 39.25 23.68 0.72
N GLN A 46 39.13 22.91 -0.36
CA GLN A 46 37.83 22.69 -1.00
C GLN A 46 36.94 21.88 -0.06
N ILE A 47 35.86 22.50 0.41
CA ILE A 47 34.83 21.85 1.22
C ILE A 47 33.62 21.59 0.32
N ASP A 48 33.26 20.34 0.13
CA ASP A 48 31.98 20.00 -0.50
C ASP A 48 30.82 20.16 0.48
N HIS A 49 29.72 20.74 0.00
CA HIS A 49 28.47 20.89 0.71
C HIS A 49 27.51 19.74 0.37
N ALA A 50 26.35 19.66 1.04
CA ALA A 50 25.29 18.68 0.71
C ALA A 50 24.73 18.79 -0.72
N PHE A 51 25.09 19.85 -1.46
CA PHE A 51 24.69 20.11 -2.85
C PHE A 51 25.88 20.16 -3.82
N SER A 52 27.08 19.70 -3.41
CA SER A 52 28.26 19.62 -4.27
C SER A 52 29.08 18.35 -4.01
N GLY A 53 30.13 18.15 -4.82
CA GLY A 53 31.01 16.99 -4.72
C GLY A 53 30.53 15.76 -5.50
N PRO A 54 31.31 14.67 -5.47
CA PRO A 54 30.88 13.38 -6.02
C PRO A 54 29.75 12.77 -5.19
N LEU A 55 28.88 12.00 -5.84
CA LEU A 55 27.74 11.35 -5.18
C LEU A 55 28.11 9.94 -4.69
N SER A 56 28.38 9.80 -3.39
CA SER A 56 28.42 8.53 -2.66
C SER A 56 27.40 8.54 -1.52
N PHE A 57 27.02 7.35 -1.03
CA PHE A 57 26.07 7.20 0.08
C PHE A 57 26.60 7.90 1.34
N GLU A 58 25.82 8.81 1.91
CA GLU A 58 26.22 9.69 3.02
C GLU A 58 27.57 10.40 2.81
N ARG A 59 28.00 10.56 1.56
CA ARG A 59 29.29 11.15 1.19
C ARG A 59 30.50 10.44 1.82
N VAL A 60 30.37 9.16 2.20
CA VAL A 60 31.49 8.34 2.69
C VAL A 60 32.50 8.10 1.57
N THR A 61 33.68 7.58 1.93
CA THR A 61 34.73 7.24 0.95
C THR A 61 34.19 6.25 -0.10
N TYR A 62 34.24 6.65 -1.37
CA TYR A 62 33.94 5.82 -2.52
C TYR A 62 35.18 5.04 -2.98
N GLU A 63 35.06 3.73 -3.15
CA GLU A 63 36.10 2.86 -3.69
C GLU A 63 35.54 1.96 -4.80
N ARG A 64 36.32 1.71 -5.86
CA ARG A 64 35.96 0.71 -6.89
C ARG A 64 36.27 -0.70 -6.39
N CYS A 65 35.50 -1.20 -5.42
CA CYS A 65 35.80 -2.43 -4.70
C CYS A 65 35.83 -3.71 -5.57
N LEU A 66 35.29 -3.67 -6.80
CA LEU A 66 35.35 -4.79 -7.77
C LEU A 66 36.58 -4.74 -8.70
N ASP A 67 37.34 -3.62 -8.73
CA ASP A 67 38.60 -3.52 -9.47
C ASP A 67 39.79 -4.11 -8.68
N ASP A 68 39.72 -4.08 -7.34
CA ASP A 68 40.75 -4.58 -6.42
C ASP A 68 40.74 -6.12 -6.35
N THR A 69 41.27 -6.73 -7.42
CA THR A 69 41.45 -8.18 -7.62
C THR A 69 42.37 -8.85 -6.60
N GLU A 70 43.10 -8.09 -5.80
CA GLU A 70 43.95 -8.60 -4.71
C GLU A 70 43.25 -8.55 -3.33
N LEU A 71 42.01 -8.04 -3.27
CA LEU A 71 41.18 -7.88 -2.06
C LEU A 71 41.89 -7.09 -0.94
N LYS A 72 42.74 -6.12 -1.33
CA LYS A 72 43.68 -5.45 -0.43
C LYS A 72 43.10 -4.34 0.42
N THR A 73 41.97 -3.72 0.05
CA THR A 73 41.32 -2.73 0.93
C THR A 73 40.35 -3.39 1.92
N PRO A 74 40.67 -3.46 3.23
CA PRO A 74 39.68 -3.81 4.24
C PRO A 74 38.62 -2.73 4.45
N PHE A 75 37.45 -3.17 4.87
CA PHE A 75 36.34 -2.39 5.43
C PHE A 75 35.51 -3.29 6.36
N ASP A 76 34.71 -2.72 7.25
CA ASP A 76 33.84 -3.51 8.13
C ASP A 76 32.39 -3.54 7.62
N ILE A 77 31.97 -2.47 6.93
CA ILE A 77 30.70 -2.38 6.21
C ILE A 77 30.93 -1.81 4.81
N ALA A 78 30.32 -2.42 3.79
CA ALA A 78 30.21 -1.83 2.45
C ALA A 78 28.75 -1.46 2.12
N ILE A 79 28.59 -0.34 1.42
CA ILE A 79 27.36 0.01 0.69
C ILE A 79 27.53 -0.44 -0.76
N LEU A 80 26.54 -1.13 -1.32
CA LEU A 80 26.61 -1.71 -2.68
C LEU A 80 25.27 -1.56 -3.42
N GLY A 81 25.24 -0.82 -4.52
CA GLY A 81 24.04 -0.74 -5.36
C GLY A 81 23.87 -1.94 -6.29
N MET A 82 22.63 -2.39 -6.47
CA MET A 82 22.27 -3.44 -7.42
C MET A 82 21.21 -2.93 -8.42
N PRO A 83 21.60 -2.21 -9.48
CA PRO A 83 20.69 -1.55 -10.43
C PRO A 83 20.01 -2.52 -11.41
N PHE A 84 19.21 -3.45 -10.88
CA PHE A 84 18.52 -4.52 -11.61
C PHE A 84 17.00 -4.40 -11.40
N ASP A 85 16.18 -4.38 -12.45
CA ASP A 85 14.71 -4.44 -12.30
C ASP A 85 13.99 -5.25 -13.41
N THR A 86 14.68 -6.24 -14.00
CA THR A 86 14.12 -7.06 -15.09
C THR A 86 13.43 -8.33 -14.59
N GLY A 87 13.22 -8.47 -13.28
CA GLY A 87 12.35 -9.44 -12.62
C GLY A 87 10.95 -8.91 -12.29
N VAL A 88 10.69 -7.59 -12.41
CA VAL A 88 9.37 -6.99 -12.09
C VAL A 88 8.25 -7.45 -13.02
N SER A 89 7.01 -7.44 -12.50
CA SER A 89 5.81 -7.87 -13.24
C SER A 89 4.73 -6.79 -13.43
N TYR A 90 4.99 -5.52 -13.10
CA TYR A 90 4.01 -4.44 -13.25
C TYR A 90 4.62 -3.09 -13.64
N ARG A 91 5.20 -2.34 -12.69
CA ARG A 91 5.85 -1.03 -12.94
C ARG A 91 7.38 -1.14 -12.76
N PRO A 92 8.20 -0.98 -13.81
CA PRO A 92 9.66 -0.96 -13.70
C PRO A 92 10.19 0.41 -13.27
N GLY A 93 11.48 0.48 -12.90
CA GLY A 93 12.17 1.71 -12.52
C GLY A 93 13.16 1.54 -11.36
N ALA A 94 13.05 0.45 -10.59
CA ALA A 94 13.92 0.15 -9.44
C ALA A 94 15.42 0.04 -9.79
N ARG A 95 15.79 -0.13 -11.07
CA ARG A 95 17.19 -0.03 -11.56
C ARG A 95 17.83 1.33 -11.25
N PHE A 96 17.03 2.38 -11.05
CA PHE A 96 17.51 3.73 -10.69
C PHE A 96 17.47 4.00 -9.17
N GLY A 97 16.91 3.08 -8.37
CA GLY A 97 16.89 3.13 -6.91
C GLY A 97 18.26 3.38 -6.25
N PRO A 98 19.36 2.72 -6.66
CA PRO A 98 20.67 2.93 -6.02
C PRO A 98 21.21 4.35 -6.20
N PHE A 99 20.83 5.03 -7.28
CA PHE A 99 21.14 6.45 -7.50
C PHE A 99 20.26 7.35 -6.63
N ALA A 100 18.95 7.09 -6.57
CA ALA A 100 18.02 7.90 -5.77
C ALA A 100 18.27 7.79 -4.26
N ILE A 101 18.64 6.61 -3.75
CA ILE A 101 19.00 6.43 -2.33
C ILE A 101 20.27 7.23 -2.00
N ARG A 102 21.29 7.21 -2.86
CA ARG A 102 22.46 8.10 -2.69
C ARG A 102 22.07 9.58 -2.78
N SER A 103 21.17 9.96 -3.69
CA SER A 103 20.64 11.33 -3.80
C SER A 103 19.91 11.76 -2.52
N GLY A 104 19.07 10.90 -1.93
CA GLY A 104 18.43 11.16 -0.64
C GLY A 104 19.45 11.33 0.50
N SER A 105 20.53 10.54 0.49
CA SER A 105 21.56 10.56 1.54
C SER A 105 22.39 11.85 1.63
N ARG A 106 22.35 12.73 0.61
CA ARG A 106 23.18 13.95 0.49
C ARG A 106 23.23 14.88 1.72
N ARG A 107 22.18 14.87 2.56
CA ARG A 107 22.10 15.68 3.80
C ARG A 107 22.80 15.05 5.01
N MET A 108 23.11 13.76 4.96
CA MET A 108 23.79 13.01 6.02
C MET A 108 25.27 12.83 5.67
N SER A 109 26.10 12.55 6.68
CA SER A 109 27.54 12.28 6.52
C SER A 109 28.20 11.86 7.84
N GLU A 110 29.43 11.35 7.77
CA GLU A 110 30.25 10.94 8.93
C GLU A 110 30.23 11.95 10.09
N ALA A 111 30.29 13.25 9.78
CA ALA A 111 30.28 14.33 10.78
C ALA A 111 28.88 14.69 11.33
N TRP A 112 27.81 14.27 10.66
CA TRP A 112 26.42 14.66 10.95
C TRP A 112 25.46 13.48 11.21
N GLY A 113 25.97 12.24 11.22
CA GLY A 113 25.21 11.02 11.48
C GLY A 113 24.73 10.80 12.92
N TYR A 114 24.71 11.82 13.79
CA TYR A 114 24.17 11.67 15.15
C TYR A 114 22.65 11.86 15.14
N THR A 115 21.90 10.89 15.69
CA THR A 115 20.44 10.98 15.82
C THR A 115 19.97 10.87 17.28
N LEU A 116 18.95 11.65 17.65
CA LEU A 116 18.32 11.58 18.98
C LEU A 116 17.61 10.24 19.24
N SER A 117 17.22 9.54 18.18
CA SER A 117 16.51 8.26 18.20
C SER A 117 17.40 7.07 18.55
N TRP A 118 18.70 7.14 18.23
CA TRP A 118 19.72 6.15 18.58
C TRP A 118 20.63 6.59 19.72
N GLY A 119 20.85 7.90 19.90
CA GLY A 119 21.75 8.44 20.93
C GLY A 119 23.24 8.28 20.59
N VAL A 120 23.57 7.98 19.33
CA VAL A 120 24.93 7.73 18.84
C VAL A 120 25.05 8.16 17.38
N ASN A 121 26.29 8.29 16.89
CA ASN A 121 26.63 8.40 15.47
C ASN A 121 27.33 7.09 15.05
N PRO A 122 26.83 6.34 14.05
CA PRO A 122 27.40 5.04 13.67
C PRO A 122 28.87 5.14 13.26
N TYR A 123 29.25 6.19 12.53
CA TYR A 123 30.63 6.42 12.08
C TYR A 123 31.60 6.70 13.24
N SER A 124 31.09 7.11 14.41
CA SER A 124 31.90 7.33 15.63
C SER A 124 32.15 6.06 16.44
N LEU A 125 31.59 4.90 16.05
CA LEU A 125 31.75 3.63 16.78
C LEU A 125 33.05 2.87 16.42
N GLY A 126 33.76 3.30 15.37
CA GLY A 126 35.09 2.78 14.99
C GLY A 126 35.17 1.95 13.70
N PRO A 127 34.13 1.19 13.30
CA PRO A 127 34.15 0.46 12.03
C PRO A 127 34.18 1.34 10.77
N LYS A 128 34.97 0.94 9.77
CA LYS A 128 35.10 1.62 8.47
C LYS A 128 33.93 1.25 7.56
N VAL A 129 33.19 2.27 7.11
CA VAL A 129 32.16 2.17 6.07
C VAL A 129 32.75 2.65 4.73
N VAL A 130 32.42 1.98 3.62
CA VAL A 130 32.86 2.32 2.26
C VAL A 130 31.67 2.23 1.29
N ASP A 131 31.54 3.18 0.36
CA ASP A 131 30.65 3.03 -0.79
C ASP A 131 31.42 2.32 -1.92
N CYS A 132 31.03 1.08 -2.20
CA CYS A 132 31.69 0.24 -3.21
C CYS A 132 31.16 0.46 -4.64
N GLY A 133 30.28 1.44 -4.84
CA GLY A 133 29.62 1.69 -6.11
C GLY A 133 28.49 0.70 -6.39
N ASP A 134 28.31 0.37 -7.67
CA ASP A 134 27.22 -0.45 -8.15
C ASP A 134 27.73 -1.71 -8.86
N VAL A 135 26.98 -2.81 -8.77
CA VAL A 135 27.29 -4.03 -9.53
C VAL A 135 27.07 -3.77 -11.04
N PRO A 136 28.04 -4.11 -11.92
CA PRO A 136 27.89 -3.96 -13.37
C PRO A 136 26.99 -5.07 -13.96
N VAL A 137 25.67 -4.96 -13.74
CA VAL A 137 24.67 -5.95 -14.16
C VAL A 137 24.25 -5.84 -15.64
N SER A 138 23.88 -6.96 -16.24
CA SER A 138 23.27 -7.03 -17.57
C SER A 138 21.79 -6.60 -17.54
N PRO A 139 21.37 -5.55 -18.27
CA PRO A 139 19.97 -5.14 -18.37
C PRO A 139 19.16 -5.95 -19.41
N TYR A 140 19.73 -7.04 -19.95
CA TYR A 140 19.15 -7.82 -21.05
C TYR A 140 19.12 -9.34 -20.82
N ASP A 141 19.82 -9.85 -19.80
CA ASP A 141 19.83 -11.28 -19.46
C ASP A 141 19.85 -11.44 -17.93
N ASN A 142 18.68 -11.80 -17.37
CA ASN A 142 18.49 -12.02 -15.94
C ASN A 142 19.42 -13.11 -15.38
N THR A 143 19.80 -14.10 -16.18
CA THR A 143 20.70 -15.18 -15.76
C THR A 143 22.10 -14.65 -15.50
N LEU A 144 22.61 -13.84 -16.44
CA LEU A 144 23.90 -13.19 -16.32
C LEU A 144 23.90 -12.12 -15.21
N ALA A 145 22.81 -11.35 -15.08
CA ALA A 145 22.69 -10.35 -14.03
C ALA A 145 22.74 -10.97 -12.62
N VAL A 146 22.02 -12.07 -12.39
CA VAL A 146 22.05 -12.80 -11.10
C VAL A 146 23.44 -13.36 -10.80
N ASP A 147 24.13 -13.94 -11.79
CA ASP A 147 25.52 -14.40 -11.63
C ASP A 147 26.48 -13.24 -11.29
N GLN A 148 26.37 -12.12 -12.00
CA GLN A 148 27.17 -10.91 -11.74
C GLN A 148 26.95 -10.35 -10.32
N MET A 149 25.72 -10.34 -9.82
CA MET A 149 25.40 -9.93 -8.45
C MET A 149 25.94 -10.92 -7.41
N GLU A 150 25.83 -12.23 -7.67
CA GLU A 150 26.32 -13.27 -6.78
C GLU A 150 27.85 -13.23 -6.65
N VAL A 151 28.55 -13.10 -7.79
CA VAL A 151 30.02 -12.98 -7.83
C VAL A 151 30.47 -11.69 -7.16
N ALA A 152 29.81 -10.55 -7.42
CA ALA A 152 30.17 -9.27 -6.79
C ALA A 152 29.99 -9.31 -5.26
N TYR A 153 28.84 -9.77 -4.76
CA TYR A 153 28.59 -9.85 -3.32
C TYR A 153 29.52 -10.88 -2.65
N SER A 154 29.73 -12.05 -3.25
CA SER A 154 30.70 -13.05 -2.77
C SER A 154 32.13 -12.48 -2.71
N THR A 155 32.52 -11.66 -3.69
CA THR A 155 33.84 -11.01 -3.74
C THR A 155 34.00 -10.02 -2.58
N LEU A 156 33.02 -9.14 -2.34
CA LEU A 156 33.09 -8.17 -1.24
C LEU A 156 33.02 -8.86 0.14
N LEU A 157 32.17 -9.88 0.29
CA LEU A 157 32.04 -10.65 1.52
C LEU A 157 33.33 -11.42 1.88
N SER A 158 34.17 -11.75 0.89
CA SER A 158 35.46 -12.44 1.11
C SER A 158 36.61 -11.56 1.63
N ARG A 159 36.42 -10.23 1.71
CA ARG A 159 37.45 -9.27 2.14
C ARG A 159 37.77 -9.35 3.64
N PRO A 160 38.98 -8.94 4.06
CA PRO A 160 39.29 -8.75 5.49
C PRO A 160 38.52 -7.55 6.07
N VAL A 161 38.10 -7.67 7.34
CA VAL A 161 37.60 -6.55 8.14
C VAL A 161 38.73 -5.60 8.56
N MET A 162 38.41 -4.34 8.86
CA MET A 162 39.39 -3.35 9.38
C MET A 162 39.72 -3.60 10.86
N ASN A 163 38.74 -4.06 11.65
CA ASN A 163 38.95 -4.34 13.08
C ASN A 163 38.24 -5.62 13.52
N GLU A 164 38.96 -6.74 13.55
CA GLU A 164 38.45 -8.03 14.07
C GLU A 164 37.86 -7.98 15.49
N THR A 165 38.26 -7.00 16.31
CA THR A 165 37.78 -6.86 17.70
C THR A 165 36.55 -5.97 17.84
N SER A 166 36.02 -5.40 16.74
CA SER A 166 34.79 -4.60 16.78
C SER A 166 33.57 -5.46 17.17
N PHE A 167 32.51 -4.83 17.71
CA PHE A 167 31.28 -5.55 18.06
C PHE A 167 30.71 -6.35 16.88
N GLY A 168 30.58 -5.72 15.70
CA GLY A 168 30.08 -6.38 14.50
C GLY A 168 31.00 -7.50 13.99
N SER A 169 32.32 -7.30 14.08
CA SER A 169 33.31 -8.29 13.64
C SER A 169 33.36 -9.51 14.56
N ASN A 170 33.15 -9.34 15.87
CA ASN A 170 32.98 -10.46 16.79
C ASN A 170 31.69 -11.27 16.49
N ILE A 171 30.60 -10.60 16.10
CA ILE A 171 29.35 -11.26 15.68
C ILE A 171 29.61 -12.09 14.41
N THR A 172 30.13 -11.50 13.32
CA THR A 172 30.33 -12.26 12.07
C THR A 172 31.32 -13.41 12.28
N LYS A 173 32.37 -13.21 13.08
CA LYS A 173 33.34 -14.24 13.47
C LYS A 173 32.77 -15.39 14.31
N GLY A 174 31.77 -15.11 15.15
CA GLY A 174 31.07 -16.13 15.93
C GLY A 174 30.06 -16.95 15.13
N LEU A 175 29.68 -16.49 13.93
CA LEU A 175 28.65 -17.08 13.07
C LEU A 175 29.22 -17.74 11.81
N ALA A 176 30.38 -17.30 11.33
CA ALA A 176 31.00 -17.81 10.10
C ALA A 176 31.52 -19.24 10.26
N LEU A 177 31.25 -20.09 9.27
CA LEU A 177 31.62 -21.50 9.22
C LEU A 177 33.14 -21.74 9.22
N ASP A 178 33.93 -20.72 8.85
CA ASP A 178 35.39 -20.76 8.85
C ASP A 178 36.05 -20.07 10.06
N GLY A 179 35.25 -19.50 10.96
CA GLY A 179 35.71 -18.80 12.16
C GLY A 179 36.40 -17.45 11.93
N LYS A 180 36.21 -16.81 10.77
CA LYS A 180 36.75 -15.46 10.47
C LYS A 180 35.72 -14.36 10.60
N ALA A 181 36.17 -13.16 10.96
CA ALA A 181 35.35 -11.96 10.86
C ALA A 181 35.20 -11.57 9.38
N HIS A 182 33.97 -11.57 8.89
CA HIS A 182 33.61 -11.09 7.56
C HIS A 182 32.98 -9.69 7.64
N PRO A 183 33.16 -8.83 6.62
CA PRO A 183 32.45 -7.57 6.51
C PRO A 183 30.96 -7.82 6.29
N ARG A 184 30.16 -6.79 6.56
CA ARG A 184 28.72 -6.80 6.27
C ARG A 184 28.44 -5.88 5.10
N ILE A 185 27.39 -6.17 4.34
CA ILE A 185 27.02 -5.39 3.16
C ILE A 185 25.59 -4.90 3.33
N VAL A 186 25.38 -3.61 3.06
CA VAL A 186 24.05 -3.01 2.94
C VAL A 186 23.82 -2.72 1.46
N SER A 187 22.88 -3.44 0.85
CA SER A 187 22.59 -3.32 -0.57
C SER A 187 21.52 -2.26 -0.85
N LEU A 188 21.70 -1.51 -1.93
CA LEU A 188 20.80 -0.43 -2.33
C LEU A 188 20.07 -0.77 -3.63
N GLY A 189 18.75 -0.66 -3.64
CA GLY A 189 17.89 -0.63 -4.81
C GLY A 189 17.89 -1.91 -5.65
N GLY A 190 17.26 -1.80 -6.82
CA GLY A 190 16.86 -2.94 -7.63
C GLY A 190 15.51 -3.53 -7.19
N ASP A 191 14.99 -4.43 -8.02
CA ASP A 191 13.81 -5.24 -7.71
C ASP A 191 14.14 -6.35 -6.70
N HIS A 192 13.14 -6.89 -6.01
CA HIS A 192 13.37 -7.80 -4.88
C HIS A 192 14.14 -9.10 -5.26
N THR A 193 14.26 -9.43 -6.55
CA THR A 193 15.07 -10.55 -7.04
C THR A 193 16.54 -10.47 -6.61
N ILE A 194 17.08 -9.27 -6.32
CA ILE A 194 18.48 -9.09 -5.91
C ILE A 194 18.86 -9.89 -4.65
N VAL A 195 17.88 -10.28 -3.82
CA VAL A 195 18.11 -10.99 -2.56
C VAL A 195 18.56 -12.44 -2.78
N LEU A 196 18.17 -13.10 -3.87
CA LEU A 196 18.60 -14.48 -4.16
C LEU A 196 20.14 -14.64 -4.30
N PRO A 197 20.84 -13.87 -5.15
CA PRO A 197 22.30 -13.93 -5.22
C PRO A 197 22.99 -13.47 -3.92
N ILE A 198 22.36 -12.60 -3.13
CA ILE A 198 22.85 -12.23 -1.79
C ILE A 198 22.77 -13.43 -0.83
N LEU A 199 21.62 -14.10 -0.72
CA LEU A 199 21.44 -15.28 0.14
C LEU A 199 22.38 -16.41 -0.24
N ARG A 200 22.61 -16.65 -1.54
CA ARG A 200 23.62 -17.63 -2.02
C ARG A 200 25.03 -17.26 -1.57
N SER A 201 25.38 -15.98 -1.61
CA SER A 201 26.69 -15.49 -1.20
C SER A 201 26.89 -15.61 0.31
N LEU A 202 25.88 -15.24 1.11
CA LEU A 202 25.88 -15.41 2.56
C LEU A 202 25.94 -16.88 2.97
N HIS A 203 25.23 -17.77 2.27
CA HIS A 203 25.21 -19.21 2.57
C HIS A 203 26.61 -19.86 2.47
N LYS A 204 27.49 -19.36 1.59
CA LYS A 204 28.89 -19.81 1.47
C LYS A 204 29.73 -19.54 2.72
N VAL A 205 29.32 -18.58 3.55
CA VAL A 205 30.04 -18.14 4.77
C VAL A 205 29.34 -18.55 6.06
N TYR A 206 28.01 -18.44 6.13
CA TYR A 206 27.23 -18.62 7.36
C TYR A 206 26.32 -19.87 7.35
N GLY A 207 26.20 -20.56 6.20
CA GLY A 207 25.15 -21.56 6.00
C GLY A 207 23.76 -20.92 6.02
N ARG A 208 22.77 -21.59 6.62
CA ARG A 208 21.37 -21.14 6.62
C ARG A 208 21.15 -19.89 7.46
N VAL A 209 20.76 -18.80 6.80
CA VAL A 209 20.42 -17.52 7.46
C VAL A 209 18.92 -17.44 7.80
N SER A 210 18.55 -16.61 8.77
CA SER A 210 17.15 -16.19 9.00
C SER A 210 16.93 -14.83 8.37
N VAL A 211 15.83 -14.67 7.64
CA VAL A 211 15.44 -13.42 7.00
C VAL A 211 14.36 -12.73 7.84
N ILE A 212 14.60 -11.46 8.18
CA ILE A 212 13.54 -10.53 8.57
C ILE A 212 13.16 -9.77 7.30
N HIS A 213 11.91 -9.88 6.89
CA HIS A 213 11.41 -9.34 5.64
C HIS A 213 10.33 -8.30 5.93
N PHE A 214 10.55 -7.06 5.49
CA PHE A 214 9.59 -5.97 5.59
C PHE A 214 9.03 -5.70 4.20
N ASP A 215 7.73 -5.96 3.98
CA ASP A 215 7.08 -5.92 2.65
C ASP A 215 5.55 -5.87 2.79
N ALA A 216 4.80 -5.46 1.76
CA ALA A 216 3.38 -5.80 1.61
C ALA A 216 3.14 -7.26 1.16
N HIS A 217 4.16 -7.91 0.57
CA HIS A 217 4.12 -9.18 -0.17
C HIS A 217 4.90 -10.32 0.50
N LEU A 218 4.59 -11.55 0.08
CA LEU A 218 5.23 -12.77 0.59
C LEU A 218 6.48 -13.16 -0.21
N ASP A 219 6.45 -12.94 -1.53
CA ASP A 219 7.48 -13.29 -2.54
C ASP A 219 8.03 -14.73 -2.50
N THR A 220 7.19 -15.60 -1.95
CA THR A 220 7.35 -17.05 -1.84
C THR A 220 6.59 -17.83 -2.92
N TRP A 221 6.12 -17.23 -4.02
CA TRP A 221 5.34 -17.99 -5.01
C TRP A 221 6.17 -19.12 -5.63
N ALA A 222 5.56 -20.30 -5.78
CA ALA A 222 6.20 -21.46 -6.42
C ALA A 222 6.51 -21.28 -7.92
N GLY A 223 5.96 -20.23 -8.54
CA GLY A 223 6.14 -19.87 -9.94
C GLY A 223 5.46 -20.83 -10.92
N LEU A 224 5.78 -20.69 -12.21
CA LEU A 224 5.44 -21.70 -13.22
C LEU A 224 6.47 -22.83 -13.14
N THR A 225 5.99 -24.07 -12.99
CA THR A 225 6.82 -25.25 -12.67
C THR A 225 7.65 -25.80 -13.83
N ASP A 226 8.01 -24.97 -14.83
CA ASP A 226 8.84 -25.36 -15.97
C ASP A 226 10.33 -25.03 -15.70
N PRO A 227 11.22 -26.03 -15.55
CA PRO A 227 12.65 -25.80 -15.36
C PRO A 227 13.35 -25.09 -16.53
N ALA A 228 12.75 -25.09 -17.73
CA ALA A 228 13.27 -24.39 -18.90
C ALA A 228 12.81 -22.91 -18.99
N SER A 229 11.91 -22.46 -18.11
CA SER A 229 11.37 -21.10 -18.19
C SER A 229 12.38 -20.04 -17.75
N ARG A 230 12.64 -19.08 -18.65
CA ARG A 230 13.45 -17.88 -18.37
C ARG A 230 12.81 -16.93 -17.35
N SER A 231 11.51 -17.09 -17.06
CA SER A 231 10.81 -16.31 -16.02
C SER A 231 10.75 -16.99 -14.65
N ARG A 232 11.44 -18.14 -14.47
CA ARG A 232 11.44 -18.88 -13.20
C ARG A 232 11.86 -18.02 -12.01
N ILE A 233 12.89 -17.19 -12.20
CA ILE A 233 13.39 -16.22 -11.21
C ILE A 233 12.81 -14.85 -11.56
N ASN A 234 12.05 -14.27 -10.64
CA ASN A 234 11.42 -12.95 -10.70
C ASN A 234 11.09 -12.46 -9.28
N HIS A 235 10.70 -11.19 -9.13
CA HIS A 235 10.48 -10.55 -7.82
C HIS A 235 9.51 -11.35 -6.91
N GLY A 236 8.39 -11.86 -7.41
CA GLY A 236 7.43 -12.63 -6.59
C GLY A 236 7.82 -14.09 -6.25
N THR A 237 9.03 -14.56 -6.57
CA THR A 237 9.40 -16.00 -6.51
C THR A 237 10.74 -16.32 -5.83
N PHE A 238 11.56 -15.31 -5.54
CA PHE A 238 12.97 -15.55 -5.22
C PHE A 238 13.16 -16.26 -3.87
N PHE A 239 12.30 -16.02 -2.86
CA PHE A 239 12.39 -16.74 -1.57
C PHE A 239 12.00 -18.21 -1.67
N TYR A 240 11.02 -18.55 -2.51
CA TYR A 240 10.70 -19.95 -2.78
C TYR A 240 11.93 -20.68 -3.34
N ILE A 241 12.62 -20.04 -4.28
CA ILE A 241 13.84 -20.57 -4.90
C ILE A 241 14.96 -20.66 -3.87
N ALA A 242 15.16 -19.65 -3.03
CA ALA A 242 16.15 -19.66 -1.96
C ALA A 242 15.91 -20.79 -0.93
N SER A 243 14.64 -21.13 -0.65
CA SER A 243 14.29 -22.28 0.20
C SER A 243 14.52 -23.62 -0.49
N LYS A 244 14.20 -23.77 -1.79
CA LYS A 244 14.53 -25.00 -2.55
C LYS A 244 16.03 -25.18 -2.78
N GLU A 245 16.79 -24.09 -2.86
CA GLU A 245 18.26 -24.09 -2.87
C GLU A 245 18.86 -24.23 -1.45
N GLY A 246 18.02 -24.32 -0.41
CA GLY A 246 18.40 -24.63 0.97
C GLY A 246 19.09 -23.51 1.74
N LEU A 247 19.05 -22.27 1.22
CA LEU A 247 19.81 -21.11 1.69
C LEU A 247 19.29 -20.50 3.00
N MET A 248 18.00 -20.71 3.28
CA MET A 248 17.31 -20.15 4.44
C MET A 248 17.07 -21.17 5.55
N SER A 249 16.94 -20.65 6.76
CA SER A 249 16.45 -21.37 7.95
C SER A 249 14.93 -21.33 8.03
N SER A 250 14.31 -22.28 8.76
CA SER A 250 12.87 -22.26 9.08
C SER A 250 12.53 -21.27 10.21
N ARG A 251 13.23 -20.13 10.27
CA ARG A 251 13.18 -19.12 11.34
C ARG A 251 13.03 -17.69 10.78
N CYS A 252 12.64 -17.57 9.52
CA CYS A 252 12.36 -16.29 8.86
C CYS A 252 11.02 -15.69 9.33
N ILE A 253 10.83 -14.39 9.14
CA ILE A 253 9.58 -13.68 9.48
C ILE A 253 9.30 -12.52 8.51
N HIS A 254 8.05 -12.41 8.09
CA HIS A 254 7.48 -11.32 7.29
C HIS A 254 6.82 -10.27 8.20
N ALA A 255 6.87 -9.00 7.82
CA ALA A 255 6.36 -7.88 8.61
C ALA A 255 5.76 -6.77 7.73
N GLY A 256 4.45 -6.54 7.83
CA GLY A 256 3.71 -5.50 7.08
C GLY A 256 2.81 -6.05 5.96
N ILE A 257 2.69 -7.38 5.86
CA ILE A 257 1.98 -8.07 4.77
C ILE A 257 0.51 -7.64 4.69
N ARG A 258 0.07 -7.29 3.48
CA ARG A 258 -1.31 -6.84 3.19
C ARG A 258 -1.79 -7.04 1.74
N CYS A 259 -0.95 -7.62 0.87
CA CYS A 259 -1.26 -7.80 -0.55
C CYS A 259 -2.45 -8.74 -0.82
N LYS A 260 -2.97 -8.69 -2.05
CA LYS A 260 -4.04 -9.59 -2.52
C LYS A 260 -3.48 -10.92 -3.02
N MET A 261 -4.04 -12.01 -2.51
CA MET A 261 -3.60 -13.39 -2.69
C MET A 261 -4.65 -14.17 -3.50
N GLY A 262 -4.29 -15.34 -4.03
CA GLY A 262 -5.23 -16.26 -4.67
C GLY A 262 -6.05 -17.11 -3.68
N GLY A 263 -5.64 -17.15 -2.41
CA GLY A 263 -6.36 -17.82 -1.32
C GLY A 263 -5.44 -18.29 -0.19
N PRO A 264 -5.98 -19.02 0.81
CA PRO A 264 -5.19 -19.54 1.94
C PRO A 264 -4.00 -20.42 1.54
N ALA A 265 -4.04 -21.07 0.38
CA ALA A 265 -2.96 -21.91 -0.13
C ALA A 265 -1.64 -21.15 -0.37
N ASP A 266 -1.69 -19.83 -0.63
CA ASP A 266 -0.47 -19.00 -0.73
C ASP A 266 0.26 -18.93 0.63
N LEU A 267 -0.49 -18.87 1.74
CA LEU A 267 0.05 -18.87 3.11
C LEU A 267 0.54 -20.28 3.54
N GLU A 268 -0.13 -21.34 3.11
CA GLU A 268 0.35 -22.72 3.34
C GLU A 268 1.68 -22.99 2.61
N ASN A 269 1.84 -22.44 1.40
CA ASN A 269 3.09 -22.46 0.66
C ASN A 269 4.18 -21.60 1.34
N ASP A 270 3.84 -20.43 1.89
CA ASP A 270 4.75 -19.53 2.60
C ASP A 270 5.35 -20.15 3.89
N ASP A 271 4.52 -20.80 4.71
CA ASP A 271 4.98 -21.58 5.88
C ASP A 271 5.94 -22.71 5.44
N SER A 272 5.66 -23.36 4.30
CA SER A 272 6.53 -24.39 3.72
C SER A 272 7.89 -23.86 3.21
N VAL A 273 7.99 -22.55 2.95
CA VAL A 273 9.25 -21.88 2.60
C VAL A 273 10.08 -21.55 3.85
N GLY A 274 9.43 -21.33 5.00
CA GLY A 274 10.06 -21.15 6.31
C GLY A 274 9.73 -19.83 7.02
N PHE A 275 8.75 -19.07 6.53
CA PHE A 275 8.35 -17.78 7.09
C PHE A 275 7.26 -17.89 8.16
N GLN A 276 7.04 -16.78 8.87
CA GLN A 276 5.90 -16.54 9.74
C GLN A 276 5.42 -15.12 9.42
N VAL A 277 4.10 -14.89 9.36
CA VAL A 277 3.55 -13.57 9.00
C VAL A 277 3.23 -12.70 10.21
N ILE A 278 3.60 -11.42 10.12
CA ILE A 278 2.96 -10.29 10.83
C ILE A 278 2.32 -9.41 9.75
N SER A 279 1.00 -9.21 9.84
CA SER A 279 0.24 -8.40 8.88
C SER A 279 0.39 -6.90 9.14
N ALA A 280 -0.04 -6.06 8.20
CA ALA A 280 -0.11 -4.62 8.42
C ALA A 280 -1.02 -4.25 9.61
N ASP A 281 -2.19 -4.87 9.72
CA ASP A 281 -3.19 -4.61 10.77
C ASP A 281 -2.73 -5.05 12.18
N ASP A 282 -1.78 -5.99 12.30
CA ASP A 282 -1.29 -6.47 13.61
C ASP A 282 -0.68 -5.34 14.47
N ILE A 283 -0.27 -4.23 13.87
CA ILE A 283 0.34 -3.09 14.60
C ILE A 283 -0.65 -2.36 15.50
N ASP A 284 -1.91 -2.25 15.09
CA ASP A 284 -2.96 -1.56 15.87
C ASP A 284 -3.56 -2.47 16.97
N ASP A 285 -3.51 -3.79 16.79
CA ASP A 285 -3.97 -4.78 17.79
C ASP A 285 -2.91 -5.12 18.86
N LEU A 286 -1.63 -5.13 18.48
CA LEU A 286 -0.54 -5.64 19.32
C LEU A 286 0.43 -4.55 19.79
N GLY A 287 0.54 -3.48 19.01
CA GLY A 287 1.56 -2.45 19.19
C GLY A 287 2.97 -2.89 18.78
N ILE A 288 3.75 -1.89 18.37
CA ILE A 288 5.17 -2.01 18.00
C ILE A 288 6.02 -2.86 18.99
N PRO A 289 5.86 -2.77 20.34
CA PRO A 289 6.67 -3.58 21.27
C PRO A 289 6.46 -5.10 21.13
N GLU A 290 5.23 -5.56 20.86
CA GLU A 290 4.93 -6.97 20.66
C GLU A 290 5.40 -7.45 19.28
N ILE A 291 5.32 -6.61 18.24
CA ILE A 291 5.91 -6.89 16.92
C ILE A 291 7.43 -7.11 17.04
N ILE A 292 8.15 -6.18 17.70
CA ILE A 292 9.59 -6.32 17.97
C ILE A 292 9.89 -7.63 18.69
N LYS A 293 9.14 -7.94 19.77
CA LYS A 293 9.31 -9.16 20.56
C LYS A 293 9.09 -10.43 19.72
N ARG A 294 8.08 -10.46 18.84
CA ARG A 294 7.81 -11.59 17.93
C ARG A 294 8.92 -11.80 16.91
N ILE A 295 9.37 -10.73 16.25
CA ILE A 295 10.50 -10.79 15.29
C ILE A 295 11.74 -11.36 15.97
N ARG A 296 12.13 -10.81 17.13
CA ARG A 296 13.30 -11.27 17.90
C ARG A 296 13.17 -12.74 18.33
N ALA A 297 11.99 -13.18 18.76
CA ALA A 297 11.77 -14.57 19.17
C ALA A 297 11.80 -15.58 18.01
N ARG A 298 11.29 -15.19 16.83
CA ARG A 298 11.25 -16.04 15.63
C ARG A 298 12.65 -16.27 15.06
N VAL A 299 13.49 -15.23 14.93
CA VAL A 299 14.88 -15.40 14.48
C VAL A 299 15.78 -15.96 15.59
N GLY A 300 15.77 -15.39 16.79
CA GLY A 300 16.69 -15.76 17.87
C GLY A 300 18.16 -15.48 17.49
N ASP A 301 19.06 -16.39 17.88
CA ASP A 301 20.52 -16.20 17.78
C ASP A 301 21.14 -16.65 16.43
N THR A 302 20.32 -16.96 15.42
CA THR A 302 20.77 -17.31 14.05
C THR A 302 21.51 -16.16 13.36
N PRO A 303 22.31 -16.41 12.30
CA PRO A 303 22.76 -15.34 11.41
C PRO A 303 21.54 -14.68 10.74
N VAL A 304 21.37 -13.37 10.93
CA VAL A 304 20.18 -12.63 10.47
C VAL A 304 20.50 -11.76 9.25
N TYR A 305 19.66 -11.86 8.22
CA TYR A 305 19.59 -10.91 7.12
C TYR A 305 18.31 -10.06 7.26
N LEU A 306 18.38 -8.76 7.00
CA LEU A 306 17.20 -7.87 7.01
C LEU A 306 16.98 -7.34 5.60
N SER A 307 15.91 -7.80 4.95
CA SER A 307 15.48 -7.29 3.66
C SER A 307 14.28 -6.36 3.85
N LEU A 308 14.28 -5.21 3.18
CA LEU A 308 13.23 -4.20 3.31
C LEU A 308 12.78 -3.71 1.94
N ASP A 309 11.61 -4.18 1.53
CA ASP A 309 10.86 -3.52 0.47
C ASP A 309 10.36 -2.16 0.98
N ILE A 310 10.47 -1.14 0.15
CA ILE A 310 9.97 0.18 0.49
C ILE A 310 8.42 0.21 0.48
N ASP A 311 7.76 -0.73 -0.20
CA ASP A 311 6.30 -0.88 -0.24
C ASP A 311 5.68 -1.50 1.02
N VAL A 312 6.50 -1.90 2.01
CA VAL A 312 6.01 -2.09 3.39
C VAL A 312 5.33 -0.83 3.95
N LEU A 313 5.74 0.34 3.46
CA LEU A 313 5.21 1.64 3.83
C LEU A 313 3.91 1.94 3.07
N ASP A 314 3.09 2.87 3.58
CA ASP A 314 1.93 3.31 2.82
C ASP A 314 2.33 4.11 1.56
N PRO A 315 1.63 3.94 0.42
CA PRO A 315 1.96 4.65 -0.83
C PRO A 315 1.91 6.19 -0.74
N GLY A 316 1.24 6.79 0.24
CA GLY A 316 1.37 8.23 0.50
C GLY A 316 2.77 8.64 1.03
N ILE A 317 3.42 7.74 1.74
CA ILE A 317 4.70 7.96 2.43
C ILE A 317 5.88 7.47 1.56
N ALA A 318 5.66 6.43 0.76
CA ALA A 318 6.61 5.89 -0.20
C ALA A 318 5.93 5.60 -1.56
N PRO A 319 5.58 6.65 -2.35
CA PRO A 319 4.94 6.46 -3.65
C PRO A 319 5.84 5.78 -4.70
N ALA A 320 7.17 5.87 -4.52
CA ALA A 320 8.13 5.45 -5.53
C ALA A 320 8.46 3.95 -5.45
N THR A 321 7.49 3.09 -5.75
CA THR A 321 7.63 1.62 -5.81
C THR A 321 6.87 1.03 -6.99
N GLY A 322 7.30 -0.14 -7.47
CA GLY A 322 6.62 -0.87 -8.53
C GLY A 322 5.24 -1.40 -8.12
N THR A 323 5.05 -1.78 -6.86
CA THR A 323 3.95 -2.65 -6.41
C THR A 323 3.08 -2.12 -5.23
N PRO A 324 2.86 -0.80 -5.07
CA PRO A 324 2.21 -0.24 -3.89
C PRO A 324 0.81 -0.80 -3.61
N GLU A 325 0.56 -1.11 -2.33
CA GLU A 325 -0.70 -1.63 -1.78
C GLU A 325 -1.19 -0.69 -0.66
N ALA A 326 -2.47 -0.28 -0.61
CA ALA A 326 -2.93 0.74 0.35
C ALA A 326 -3.15 0.18 1.78
N GLY A 327 -2.80 0.98 2.80
CA GLY A 327 -2.88 0.61 4.22
C GLY A 327 -1.54 0.21 4.83
N GLY A 328 -0.42 0.69 4.27
CA GLY A 328 0.93 0.34 4.69
C GLY A 328 1.38 1.00 5.99
N TRP A 329 2.52 0.58 6.54
CA TRP A 329 3.05 1.16 7.77
C TRP A 329 3.60 2.58 7.55
N THR A 330 3.67 3.37 8.62
CA THR A 330 4.30 4.69 8.57
C THR A 330 5.81 4.57 8.75
N ALA A 331 6.57 5.53 8.20
CA ALA A 331 8.01 5.64 8.44
C ALA A 331 8.37 5.66 9.94
N ARG A 332 7.51 6.26 10.78
CA ARG A 332 7.67 6.34 12.24
C ARG A 332 7.57 4.97 12.91
N GLU A 333 6.69 4.10 12.40
CA GLU A 333 6.50 2.73 12.88
C GLU A 333 7.69 1.85 12.49
N VAL A 334 8.03 1.81 11.19
CA VAL A 334 9.16 1.03 10.65
C VAL A 334 10.46 1.41 11.35
N LYS A 335 10.81 2.71 11.41
CA LYS A 335 12.02 3.19 12.13
C LYS A 335 11.97 2.97 13.65
N ARG A 336 10.81 2.65 14.25
CA ARG A 336 10.72 2.25 15.67
C ARG A 336 10.86 0.74 15.84
N ILE A 337 10.43 -0.06 14.88
CA ILE A 337 10.69 -1.51 14.84
C ILE A 337 12.18 -1.76 14.64
N ILE A 338 12.83 -1.17 13.63
CA ILE A 338 14.27 -1.33 13.33
C ILE A 338 15.14 -1.07 14.58
N ARG A 339 14.89 0.03 15.30
CA ARG A 339 15.55 0.33 16.59
C ARG A 339 15.36 -0.74 17.66
N GLY A 340 14.20 -1.41 17.68
CA GLY A 340 13.92 -2.55 18.55
C GLY A 340 14.67 -3.84 18.17
N LEU A 341 15.21 -3.94 16.95
CA LEU A 341 15.92 -5.11 16.45
C LEU A 341 17.44 -5.07 16.70
N ALA A 342 18.00 -3.92 17.08
CA ALA A 342 19.43 -3.79 17.41
C ALA A 342 19.90 -4.80 18.48
N GLY A 343 21.16 -5.25 18.40
CA GLY A 343 21.61 -6.41 19.17
C GLY A 343 20.99 -7.74 18.73
N LEU A 344 20.65 -7.89 17.44
CA LEU A 344 20.49 -9.18 16.77
C LEU A 344 21.72 -9.47 15.89
N ASN A 345 21.88 -10.73 15.50
CA ASN A 345 23.04 -11.27 14.82
C ASN A 345 23.10 -10.93 13.31
N PHE A 346 23.03 -9.64 12.97
CA PHE A 346 22.98 -9.16 11.58
C PHE A 346 24.27 -9.40 10.80
N VAL A 347 24.15 -10.08 9.65
CA VAL A 347 25.23 -10.33 8.67
C VAL A 347 25.13 -9.48 7.39
N GLY A 348 23.99 -8.84 7.14
CA GLY A 348 23.77 -7.94 6.01
C GLY A 348 22.33 -7.39 6.00
N ALA A 349 22.06 -6.43 5.11
CA ALA A 349 20.72 -5.89 4.88
C ALA A 349 20.54 -5.31 3.47
N ASP A 350 19.32 -4.93 3.09
CA ASP A 350 19.02 -4.16 1.87
C ASP A 350 17.82 -3.21 2.03
N VAL A 351 17.69 -2.26 1.10
CA VAL A 351 16.44 -1.56 0.79
C VAL A 351 16.17 -1.67 -0.72
N VAL A 352 15.03 -2.25 -1.11
CA VAL A 352 14.67 -2.58 -2.51
C VAL A 352 13.42 -1.84 -3.01
N GLU A 353 13.05 -2.07 -4.28
CA GLU A 353 11.90 -1.53 -5.04
C GLU A 353 11.77 0.01 -5.13
N VAL A 354 12.71 0.78 -4.58
CA VAL A 354 12.79 2.24 -4.75
C VAL A 354 12.88 2.58 -6.25
N SER A 355 11.76 3.02 -6.82
CA SER A 355 11.51 3.20 -8.25
C SER A 355 11.26 4.68 -8.56
N PRO A 356 12.31 5.49 -8.83
CA PRO A 356 12.24 6.95 -8.76
C PRO A 356 11.38 7.62 -9.84
N SER A 357 10.92 6.85 -10.84
CA SER A 357 9.96 7.31 -11.84
C SER A 357 8.55 7.57 -11.28
N TYR A 358 8.28 7.14 -10.04
CA TYR A 358 7.03 7.37 -9.31
C TYR A 358 7.24 8.19 -8.01
N ASP A 359 8.35 8.93 -7.89
CA ASP A 359 8.64 9.85 -6.78
C ASP A 359 8.37 11.31 -7.17
N ASN A 360 7.83 12.14 -6.28
CA ASN A 360 7.80 13.59 -6.44
C ASN A 360 8.63 14.28 -5.35
N ALA A 361 9.66 15.02 -5.75
CA ALA A 361 10.60 15.71 -4.85
C ALA A 361 11.43 14.79 -3.91
N GLU A 362 11.78 13.58 -4.39
CA GLU A 362 12.74 12.65 -3.74
C GLU A 362 12.28 12.11 -2.37
N ILE A 363 10.97 12.10 -2.07
CA ILE A 363 10.41 11.71 -0.77
C ILE A 363 10.82 10.28 -0.41
N THR A 364 10.66 9.36 -1.36
CA THR A 364 10.95 7.94 -1.16
C THR A 364 12.46 7.71 -1.12
N GLY A 365 13.22 8.38 -2.00
CA GLY A 365 14.69 8.33 -2.00
C GLY A 365 15.34 8.82 -0.70
N ILE A 366 14.80 9.91 -0.11
CA ILE A 366 15.24 10.44 1.19
C ILE A 366 14.89 9.46 2.32
N LEU A 367 13.68 8.92 2.33
CA LEU A 367 13.24 7.97 3.37
C LEU A 367 14.05 6.66 3.33
N ALA A 368 14.28 6.10 2.14
CA ALA A 368 15.12 4.92 1.96
C ALA A 368 16.56 5.16 2.45
N ALA A 369 17.14 6.34 2.19
CA ALA A 369 18.46 6.69 2.73
C ALA A 369 18.49 6.78 4.26
N ASP A 370 17.45 7.39 4.86
CA ASP A 370 17.28 7.52 6.32
C ASP A 370 17.01 6.15 6.99
N ILE A 371 16.50 5.16 6.26
CA ILE A 371 16.39 3.76 6.68
C ILE A 371 17.76 3.04 6.63
N VAL A 372 18.54 3.23 5.55
CA VAL A 372 19.91 2.69 5.45
C VAL A 372 20.81 3.23 6.56
N HIS A 373 20.67 4.51 6.92
CA HIS A 373 21.36 5.09 8.08
C HIS A 373 20.97 4.38 9.40
N ASP A 374 19.68 4.11 9.61
CA ASP A 374 19.19 3.33 10.74
C ASP A 374 19.76 1.89 10.75
N PHE A 375 20.00 1.27 9.58
CA PHE A 375 20.67 -0.04 9.51
C PHE A 375 22.14 0.01 9.96
N LEU A 376 22.89 1.07 9.62
CA LEU A 376 24.25 1.24 10.12
C LEU A 376 24.27 1.29 11.66
N ALA A 377 23.38 2.08 12.26
CA ALA A 377 23.25 2.14 13.72
C ALA A 377 22.79 0.80 14.33
N MET A 378 21.81 0.12 13.70
CA MET A 378 21.31 -1.20 14.11
C MET A 378 22.40 -2.29 14.10
N MET A 379 23.25 -2.31 13.06
CA MET A 379 24.34 -3.28 12.92
C MET A 379 25.51 -3.00 13.86
N LEU A 380 25.65 -1.78 14.36
CA LEU A 380 26.79 -1.34 15.17
C LEU A 380 26.49 -1.24 16.68
N THR A 381 25.25 -1.50 17.11
CA THR A 381 24.81 -1.41 18.51
C THR A 381 24.37 -2.77 19.09
N ASP A 382 24.69 -2.98 20.37
CA ASP A 382 24.51 -4.25 21.11
C ASP A 382 23.13 -4.42 21.74
N ALA A 383 22.37 -3.33 21.86
CA ALA A 383 21.01 -3.33 22.39
C ALA A 383 20.17 -2.18 21.81
N PRO A 384 18.82 -2.29 21.82
CA PRO A 384 17.94 -1.18 21.45
C PRO A 384 18.21 0.10 22.25
N PRO A 385 18.15 1.29 21.62
CA PRO A 385 18.51 2.55 22.25
C PRO A 385 17.58 2.91 23.41
N ARG A 386 18.16 3.24 24.56
CA ARG A 386 17.41 3.64 25.77
C ARG A 386 16.90 5.08 25.63
N ARG A 387 15.70 5.37 26.15
CA ARG A 387 15.20 6.76 26.29
C ARG A 387 16.26 7.63 26.99
N VAL A 388 16.61 8.77 26.37
CA VAL A 388 17.61 9.70 26.89
C VAL A 388 17.11 10.38 28.16
N LYS A 389 17.43 9.80 29.33
CA LYS A 389 17.27 10.43 30.65
C LYS A 389 18.32 11.56 30.82
N GLY A 390 18.15 12.66 30.08
CA GLY A 390 19.17 13.72 29.96
C GLY A 390 18.67 15.17 30.01
N ARG A 391 17.36 15.42 29.97
CA ARG A 391 16.77 16.69 30.42
C ARG A 391 16.02 16.44 31.73
N SER A 392 16.02 17.43 32.61
CA SER A 392 15.11 17.48 33.74
C SER A 392 13.68 17.63 33.19
N ASP A 393 12.93 16.54 33.19
CA ASP A 393 11.52 16.55 32.78
C ASP A 393 10.74 17.44 33.75
N PRO A 394 10.08 18.52 33.30
CA PRO A 394 9.31 19.40 34.20
C PRO A 394 8.01 18.74 34.67
N PHE A 395 7.63 17.62 34.06
CA PHE A 395 6.50 16.78 34.44
C PHE A 395 7.02 15.55 35.22
N PRO A 396 6.58 15.32 36.47
CA PRO A 396 6.95 14.10 37.19
C PRO A 396 6.36 12.89 36.46
N ALA A 397 7.19 11.88 36.21
CA ALA A 397 6.72 10.62 35.64
C ALA A 397 5.73 9.96 36.60
N ALA A 398 4.53 9.63 36.12
CA ALA A 398 3.58 8.84 36.88
C ALA A 398 4.12 7.41 37.04
N GLU A 399 4.25 6.95 38.29
CA GLU A 399 4.65 5.58 38.61
C GLU A 399 3.49 4.62 38.30
N SER A 400 3.58 3.94 37.16
CA SER A 400 2.57 3.00 36.69
C SER A 400 2.82 1.58 37.21
N ASP A 401 2.76 1.40 38.53
CA ASP A 401 2.91 0.12 39.22
C ASP A 401 1.66 -0.78 39.04
N LEU A 402 1.38 -1.20 37.80
CA LEU A 402 0.25 -2.06 37.44
C LEU A 402 0.60 -3.10 36.35
N CYS A 403 1.59 -3.97 36.58
CA CYS A 403 1.70 -5.24 35.84
C CYS A 403 2.53 -6.35 36.52
N GLU A 404 2.21 -6.71 37.78
CA GLU A 404 2.65 -8.01 38.35
C GLU A 404 1.44 -8.83 38.85
N ILE A 405 0.90 -9.67 37.97
CA ILE A 405 0.04 -10.81 38.35
C ILE A 405 0.57 -12.05 37.63
N GLY A 406 1.37 -12.85 38.34
CA GLY A 406 1.95 -14.09 37.82
C GLY A 406 0.95 -15.25 37.77
N PRO A 407 1.02 -16.15 36.77
CA PRO A 407 0.08 -17.27 36.61
C PRO A 407 0.42 -18.43 37.55
N GLN A 408 -0.12 -18.40 38.77
CA GLN A 408 -0.14 -19.54 39.68
C GLN A 408 -1.56 -19.79 40.20
N VAL A 409 -1.89 -21.07 40.48
CA VAL A 409 -3.20 -21.55 40.95
C VAL A 409 -4.33 -21.46 39.90
N LEU A 410 -4.42 -22.46 39.02
CA LEU A 410 -5.70 -23.09 38.66
C LEU A 410 -5.53 -24.49 38.03
N LEU A 411 -4.70 -25.33 38.67
CA LEU A 411 -4.55 -26.76 38.33
C LEU A 411 -4.93 -27.62 39.54
N ASN A 412 -6.24 -27.84 39.75
CA ASN A 412 -6.79 -28.94 40.57
C ASN A 412 -8.33 -28.97 40.59
N THR A 413 -8.95 -29.42 39.49
CA THR A 413 -10.06 -30.41 39.45
C THR A 413 -10.65 -30.47 38.05
N TRP A 414 -10.61 -31.63 37.41
CA TRP A 414 -11.76 -32.33 36.79
C TRP A 414 -11.25 -33.60 36.11
N SER A 415 -11.30 -34.72 36.83
CA SER A 415 -11.09 -36.04 36.25
C SER A 415 -12.03 -37.04 36.94
N ARG A 416 -12.51 -38.03 36.16
CA ARG A 416 -13.58 -39.01 36.48
C ARG A 416 -14.99 -38.43 36.58
N ILE A 417 -15.83 -38.82 35.62
CA ILE A 417 -16.93 -39.78 35.82
C ILE A 417 -17.25 -40.45 34.45
N SER A 418 -17.92 -41.62 34.48
CA SER A 418 -18.43 -42.48 33.37
C SER A 418 -18.49 -41.87 31.94
N ARG A 419 -18.06 -42.50 30.82
CA ARG A 419 -18.14 -43.92 30.36
C ARG A 419 -19.54 -44.56 30.46
N GLU A 420 -20.30 -44.59 29.36
CA GLU A 420 -21.02 -45.79 28.85
C GLU A 420 -21.87 -45.49 27.60
N ASN A 421 -21.46 -46.02 26.44
CA ASN A 421 -22.23 -46.99 25.61
C ASN A 421 -21.55 -47.25 24.25
N GLU A 422 -21.70 -48.48 23.74
CA GLU A 422 -21.23 -48.96 22.43
C GLU A 422 -22.38 -49.55 21.60
N GLU A 423 -22.06 -49.99 20.38
CA GLU A 423 -22.94 -50.60 19.35
C GLU A 423 -23.95 -49.61 18.69
N THR A 424 -24.32 -49.73 17.41
CA THR A 424 -24.38 -50.94 16.58
C THR A 424 -24.22 -50.66 15.06
N ARG A 425 -23.18 -51.23 14.42
CA ARG A 425 -23.10 -51.90 13.07
C ARG A 425 -23.66 -51.25 11.77
N LEU A 426 -23.26 -51.60 10.53
CA LEU A 426 -22.07 -52.28 9.92
C LEU A 426 -22.24 -52.36 8.37
N PHE A 427 -21.15 -52.67 7.62
CA PHE A 427 -21.00 -53.00 6.17
C PHE A 427 -20.85 -51.80 5.20
N LEU A 428 -20.13 -51.81 4.05
CA LEU A 428 -19.04 -52.56 3.33
C LEU A 428 -19.21 -52.14 1.81
N CYS A 429 -18.32 -52.25 0.82
CA CYS A 429 -16.97 -52.85 0.68
C CYS A 429 -16.17 -52.28 -0.54
N ILE A 430 -14.97 -51.72 -0.28
CA ILE A 430 -13.61 -51.86 -0.92
C ILE A 430 -13.41 -52.13 -2.46
N PHE A 431 -12.28 -51.58 -3.00
CA PHE A 431 -11.47 -51.91 -4.22
C PHE A 431 -11.74 -51.12 -5.54
N ILE A 432 -10.77 -50.90 -6.48
CA ILE A 432 -9.35 -50.40 -6.43
C ILE A 432 -8.84 -50.06 -7.88
N PHE A 433 -7.99 -49.02 -8.04
CA PHE A 433 -7.05 -48.64 -9.15
C PHE A 433 -7.34 -48.80 -10.69
N SER A 434 -7.12 -47.66 -11.38
CA SER A 434 -6.26 -47.44 -12.58
C SER A 434 -6.76 -47.50 -14.05
N TRP A 435 -6.52 -46.37 -14.75
CA TRP A 435 -5.99 -46.18 -16.12
C TRP A 435 -6.55 -46.94 -17.35
N SER A 436 -7.16 -46.21 -18.31
CA SER A 436 -6.58 -45.93 -19.66
C SER A 436 -7.52 -45.12 -20.59
N VAL A 437 -6.97 -44.56 -21.68
CA VAL A 437 -7.59 -43.68 -22.72
C VAL A 437 -7.25 -44.28 -24.13
N PRO A 438 -7.63 -43.74 -25.32
CA PRO A 438 -8.60 -42.69 -25.71
C PRO A 438 -9.44 -42.98 -27.01
N VAL A 439 -10.20 -41.96 -27.49
CA VAL A 439 -10.46 -41.64 -28.94
C VAL A 439 -11.45 -42.56 -29.73
N GLN A 440 -12.20 -42.10 -30.75
CA GLN A 440 -12.24 -40.81 -31.48
C GLN A 440 -13.63 -40.07 -31.31
N THR A 441 -14.39 -39.49 -32.26
CA THR A 441 -14.41 -39.44 -33.75
C THR A 441 -14.94 -38.07 -34.27
N SER A 442 -15.37 -37.99 -35.54
CA SER A 442 -15.71 -36.84 -36.38
C SER A 442 -17.24 -36.69 -36.62
N THR A 443 -17.83 -35.73 -37.38
CA THR A 443 -17.34 -34.92 -38.54
C THR A 443 -18.23 -33.67 -38.78
N ALA A 444 -17.63 -32.59 -39.29
CA ALA A 444 -18.04 -31.65 -40.37
C ALA A 444 -19.53 -31.34 -40.72
N ALA A 445 -19.88 -30.27 -41.45
CA ALA A 445 -19.36 -28.90 -41.70
C ALA A 445 -20.23 -28.26 -42.81
N GLN A 446 -20.38 -26.92 -42.87
CA GLN A 446 -20.42 -26.15 -44.12
C GLN A 446 -20.57 -24.63 -43.88
N ALA A 447 -19.80 -23.84 -44.65
CA ALA A 447 -20.05 -22.44 -44.96
C ALA A 447 -19.47 -22.14 -46.35
N HIS A 448 -20.11 -21.27 -47.12
CA HIS A 448 -19.63 -20.81 -48.43
C HIS A 448 -19.63 -19.28 -48.47
N HIS A 449 -18.57 -18.67 -48.99
CA HIS A 449 -18.64 -17.70 -50.09
C HIS A 449 -17.24 -17.34 -50.60
N HIS A 450 -17.10 -17.21 -51.93
CA HIS A 450 -15.96 -16.55 -52.59
C HIS A 450 -16.33 -15.10 -52.91
N TYR A 451 -15.36 -14.18 -52.93
CA TYR A 451 -14.82 -13.63 -54.19
C TYR A 451 -13.50 -12.86 -53.97
N ASP A 452 -12.73 -12.68 -55.04
CA ASP A 452 -11.32 -12.26 -55.04
C ASP A 452 -11.05 -10.76 -54.82
N GLU A 453 -9.84 -10.48 -54.31
CA GLU A 453 -9.16 -9.19 -54.41
C GLU A 453 -8.38 -9.08 -55.75
N ASN A 454 -7.89 -7.89 -56.11
CA ASN A 454 -6.89 -7.74 -57.18
C ASN A 454 -5.52 -7.39 -56.57
N GLU A 455 -4.50 -8.14 -56.96
CA GLU A 455 -3.21 -8.22 -56.26
C GLU A 455 -2.26 -7.03 -56.52
N TYR A 456 -1.33 -6.83 -55.58
CA TYR A 456 0.01 -6.35 -55.88
C TYR A 456 1.01 -7.39 -55.35
N ILE A 457 1.49 -8.27 -56.24
CA ILE A 457 2.37 -9.39 -55.86
C ILE A 457 3.79 -8.90 -55.55
N LEU A 458 4.32 -9.29 -54.39
CA LEU A 458 5.76 -9.43 -54.17
C LEU A 458 6.11 -10.91 -54.08
N SER A 459 6.95 -11.39 -55.00
CA SER A 459 7.29 -12.81 -55.13
C SER A 459 8.32 -13.26 -54.07
N ILE A 460 7.85 -14.02 -53.09
CA ILE A 460 8.68 -14.76 -52.15
C ILE A 460 8.64 -16.25 -52.56
N ASN A 461 9.78 -16.95 -52.48
CA ASN A 461 9.89 -18.34 -52.91
C ASN A 461 9.19 -19.28 -51.91
N ASN A 462 7.97 -19.72 -52.24
CA ASN A 462 7.20 -20.68 -51.45
C ASN A 462 7.83 -22.08 -51.51
N ASN A 463 8.69 -22.41 -50.53
CA ASN A 463 9.04 -23.80 -50.24
C ASN A 463 9.39 -24.09 -48.77
N ASP A 464 9.17 -23.13 -47.86
CA ASP A 464 9.17 -23.37 -46.41
C ASP A 464 7.73 -23.63 -45.93
N ASP A 465 7.54 -24.79 -45.29
CA ASP A 465 6.28 -25.22 -44.67
C ASP A 465 6.06 -24.45 -43.36
N TYR A 466 5.60 -23.19 -43.49
CA TYR A 466 5.20 -22.30 -42.38
C TYR A 466 3.98 -22.86 -41.63
N LYS A 467 4.23 -23.88 -40.80
CA LYS A 467 3.27 -24.42 -39.84
C LYS A 467 2.84 -23.33 -38.86
N THR A 468 1.69 -22.72 -39.13
CA THR A 468 1.14 -21.62 -38.33
C THR A 468 0.71 -22.16 -36.96
N GLU A 469 1.60 -22.11 -35.97
CA GLU A 469 1.30 -22.52 -34.61
C GLU A 469 0.34 -21.51 -33.95
N HIS A 470 -0.97 -21.78 -34.04
CA HIS A 470 -2.01 -20.99 -33.39
C HIS A 470 -1.69 -20.79 -31.90
N TRP A 471 -1.80 -19.56 -31.41
CA TRP A 471 -1.54 -19.18 -30.01
C TRP A 471 -2.17 -20.16 -29.01
N ALA A 472 -3.46 -20.45 -29.17
CA ALA A 472 -4.22 -21.35 -28.31
C ALA A 472 -3.65 -22.77 -28.18
N LYS A 473 -2.90 -23.23 -29.20
CA LYS A 473 -2.23 -24.54 -29.22
C LYS A 473 -0.81 -24.48 -28.63
N LYS A 474 -0.14 -23.33 -28.68
CA LYS A 474 1.26 -23.15 -28.26
C LYS A 474 1.42 -22.61 -26.84
N TYR A 475 0.59 -21.64 -26.46
CA TYR A 475 0.66 -20.92 -25.18
C TYR A 475 -0.65 -21.00 -24.38
N GLY A 476 -1.67 -21.70 -24.88
CA GLY A 476 -2.96 -21.88 -24.20
C GLY A 476 -3.91 -20.68 -24.38
N LYS A 477 -4.93 -20.58 -23.51
CA LYS A 477 -5.92 -19.49 -23.54
C LYS A 477 -5.20 -18.13 -23.42
N GLN A 478 -5.68 -17.11 -24.13
CA GLN A 478 -5.29 -15.74 -23.81
C GLN A 478 -5.72 -15.40 -22.38
N ILE A 479 -4.79 -14.84 -21.62
CA ILE A 479 -4.98 -14.35 -20.25
C ILE A 479 -4.33 -12.97 -20.22
N ASP A 480 -5.16 -11.93 -20.07
CA ASP A 480 -4.66 -10.57 -19.98
C ASP A 480 -3.92 -10.38 -18.63
N GLN A 481 -2.79 -9.69 -18.69
CA GLN A 481 -1.98 -9.35 -17.52
C GLN A 481 -2.48 -8.04 -16.89
N THR A 482 -2.10 -7.79 -15.63
CA THR A 482 -2.51 -6.60 -14.85
C THR A 482 -2.23 -5.26 -15.56
N PHE A 483 -1.23 -5.21 -16.44
CA PHE A 483 -0.86 -4.04 -17.25
C PHE A 483 -1.50 -4.02 -18.66
N SER A 484 -2.53 -4.84 -18.92
CA SER A 484 -3.12 -5.04 -20.25
C SER A 484 -4.62 -5.40 -20.18
N GLY A 485 -5.27 -5.52 -21.33
CA GLY A 485 -6.71 -5.79 -21.45
C GLY A 485 -7.57 -4.50 -21.47
N PRO A 486 -8.90 -4.62 -21.63
CA PRO A 486 -9.82 -3.50 -21.45
C PRO A 486 -9.84 -3.01 -19.99
N LEU A 487 -10.00 -1.71 -19.77
CA LEU A 487 -10.03 -1.15 -18.41
C LEU A 487 -11.42 -1.31 -17.77
N SER A 488 -11.63 -2.40 -17.05
CA SER A 488 -12.73 -2.58 -16.08
C SER A 488 -12.21 -2.66 -14.64
N PHE A 489 -13.07 -2.40 -13.66
CA PHE A 489 -12.71 -2.54 -12.25
C PHE A 489 -12.30 -3.98 -11.93
N SER A 490 -11.10 -4.18 -11.36
CA SER A 490 -10.57 -5.52 -11.04
C SER A 490 -10.64 -6.56 -12.17
N HIS A 491 -10.59 -6.13 -13.44
CA HIS A 491 -10.74 -7.00 -14.62
C HIS A 491 -12.05 -7.82 -14.65
N VAL A 492 -13.10 -7.42 -13.91
CA VAL A 492 -14.41 -8.10 -13.97
C VAL A 492 -15.07 -7.89 -15.33
N THR A 493 -16.11 -8.67 -15.63
CA THR A 493 -16.83 -8.57 -16.91
C THR A 493 -17.44 -7.17 -17.08
N TYR A 494 -16.99 -6.47 -18.14
CA TYR A 494 -17.55 -5.18 -18.57
C TYR A 494 -18.75 -5.37 -19.49
N GLU A 495 -19.85 -4.67 -19.20
CA GLU A 495 -21.09 -4.68 -19.97
C GLU A 495 -21.66 -3.27 -20.08
N ARG A 496 -22.21 -2.91 -21.25
CA ARG A 496 -22.90 -1.62 -21.42
C ARG A 496 -24.33 -1.71 -20.89
N CYS A 497 -24.46 -1.85 -19.56
CA CYS A 497 -25.72 -2.20 -18.90
C CYS A 497 -26.89 -1.26 -19.26
N LEU A 498 -26.64 0.04 -19.44
CA LEU A 498 -27.69 1.01 -19.79
C LEU A 498 -28.28 0.82 -21.21
N ASP A 499 -27.56 0.16 -22.12
CA ASP A 499 -28.09 -0.23 -23.46
C ASP A 499 -28.92 -1.53 -23.40
N ASP A 500 -28.72 -2.37 -22.37
CA ASP A 500 -29.46 -3.63 -22.17
C ASP A 500 -30.85 -3.36 -21.56
N ILE A 501 -31.71 -2.68 -22.32
CA ILE A 501 -33.12 -2.38 -21.97
C ILE A 501 -33.91 -3.65 -21.59
N ALA A 502 -33.48 -4.81 -22.07
CA ALA A 502 -34.13 -6.10 -21.83
C ALA A 502 -33.63 -6.82 -20.55
N ALA A 503 -32.69 -6.22 -19.79
CA ALA A 503 -32.07 -6.79 -18.59
C ALA A 503 -31.55 -8.24 -18.76
N LYS A 504 -31.02 -8.56 -19.94
CA LYS A 504 -30.49 -9.89 -20.29
C LYS A 504 -29.27 -10.27 -19.45
N THR A 505 -28.52 -9.29 -18.99
CA THR A 505 -27.42 -9.48 -18.04
C THR A 505 -27.89 -9.10 -16.64
N PRO A 506 -28.37 -10.07 -15.82
CA PRO A 506 -28.55 -9.88 -14.40
C PRO A 506 -27.18 -9.85 -13.70
N PHE A 507 -27.14 -9.23 -12.53
CA PHE A 507 -25.99 -9.15 -11.63
C PHE A 507 -26.49 -9.01 -10.20
N ASP A 508 -25.63 -9.24 -9.21
CA ASP A 508 -25.95 -9.05 -7.78
C ASP A 508 -25.31 -7.75 -7.25
N ILE A 509 -24.15 -7.39 -7.80
CA ILE A 509 -23.49 -6.10 -7.60
C ILE A 509 -23.09 -5.51 -8.96
N ALA A 510 -23.41 -4.25 -9.20
CA ALA A 510 -22.85 -3.47 -10.31
C ALA A 510 -21.80 -2.47 -9.82
N ILE A 511 -20.70 -2.33 -10.56
CA ILE A 511 -19.79 -1.19 -10.48
C ILE A 511 -20.24 -0.16 -11.53
N LEU A 512 -20.39 1.10 -11.16
CA LEU A 512 -20.92 2.16 -12.05
C LEU A 512 -20.15 3.48 -11.89
N GLY A 513 -19.54 3.99 -12.95
CA GLY A 513 -18.88 5.30 -12.91
C GLY A 513 -19.86 6.47 -13.05
N MET A 514 -19.65 7.52 -12.26
CA MET A 514 -20.40 8.77 -12.30
C MET A 514 -19.47 9.95 -12.68
N PRO A 515 -19.12 10.16 -13.97
CA PRO A 515 -18.11 11.14 -14.40
C PRO A 515 -18.62 12.59 -14.38
N PHE A 516 -18.96 13.10 -13.19
CA PHE A 516 -19.52 14.44 -12.94
C PHE A 516 -18.57 15.28 -12.07
N ASP A 517 -18.38 16.58 -12.36
CA ASP A 517 -17.58 17.50 -11.51
C ASP A 517 -17.98 18.97 -11.67
N THR A 518 -19.27 19.24 -11.97
CA THR A 518 -19.77 20.60 -12.22
C THR A 518 -20.60 21.16 -11.05
N GLY A 519 -20.64 20.45 -9.91
CA GLY A 519 -21.12 20.93 -8.61
C GLY A 519 -20.02 21.42 -7.66
N VAL A 520 -18.74 21.21 -8.00
CA VAL A 520 -17.56 21.60 -7.19
C VAL A 520 -17.41 23.11 -6.98
N THR A 521 -16.81 23.50 -5.86
CA THR A 521 -16.54 24.91 -5.51
C THR A 521 -15.11 25.39 -5.72
N TYR A 522 -14.11 24.49 -5.68
CA TYR A 522 -12.67 24.87 -5.70
C TYR A 522 -11.87 24.27 -6.87
N ARG A 523 -11.58 22.97 -6.86
CA ARG A 523 -10.77 22.30 -7.90
C ARG A 523 -11.61 21.26 -8.66
N PRO A 524 -11.81 21.40 -9.98
CA PRO A 524 -12.43 20.36 -10.80
C PRO A 524 -11.44 19.24 -11.12
N GLY A 525 -11.96 18.08 -11.55
CA GLY A 525 -11.18 16.90 -11.91
C GLY A 525 -11.85 15.56 -11.61
N ALA A 526 -12.82 15.53 -10.68
CA ALA A 526 -13.50 14.31 -10.23
C ALA A 526 -14.25 13.54 -11.34
N ARG A 527 -14.55 14.19 -12.48
CA ARG A 527 -15.07 13.54 -13.71
C ARG A 527 -14.16 12.42 -14.24
N PHE A 528 -12.86 12.44 -13.90
CA PHE A 528 -11.89 11.42 -14.26
C PHE A 528 -11.65 10.39 -13.14
N GLY A 529 -12.26 10.56 -11.97
CA GLY A 529 -12.26 9.60 -10.86
C GLY A 529 -12.66 8.16 -11.26
N PRO A 530 -13.73 7.93 -12.06
CA PRO A 530 -14.10 6.57 -12.47
C PRO A 530 -13.03 5.85 -13.29
N PHE A 531 -12.19 6.60 -14.03
CA PHE A 531 -11.04 6.08 -14.74
C PHE A 531 -9.87 5.82 -13.77
N ALA A 532 -9.59 6.74 -12.85
CA ALA A 532 -8.51 6.62 -11.87
C ALA A 532 -8.70 5.43 -10.93
N ILE A 533 -9.92 5.20 -10.44
CA ILE A 533 -10.25 4.09 -9.54
C ILE A 533 -10.10 2.73 -10.27
N ARG A 534 -10.59 2.62 -11.51
CA ARG A 534 -10.32 1.43 -12.35
C ARG A 534 -8.82 1.27 -12.66
N SER A 535 -8.08 2.38 -12.84
CA SER A 535 -6.64 2.37 -13.06
C SER A 535 -5.86 1.80 -11.86
N GLY A 536 -6.22 2.22 -10.64
CA GLY A 536 -5.66 1.67 -9.39
C GLY A 536 -6.03 0.19 -9.18
N ALA A 537 -7.23 -0.21 -9.56
CA ALA A 537 -7.70 -1.60 -9.46
C ALA A 537 -6.96 -2.59 -10.37
N ARG A 538 -6.07 -2.15 -11.26
CA ARG A 538 -5.40 -3.00 -12.26
C ARG A 538 -4.58 -4.18 -11.70
N ARG A 539 -4.13 -4.12 -10.44
CA ARG A 539 -3.48 -5.26 -9.74
C ARG A 539 -4.47 -6.25 -9.09
N GLN A 540 -5.69 -5.81 -8.78
CA GLN A 540 -6.77 -6.63 -8.22
C GLN A 540 -7.43 -7.46 -9.34
N ARG A 541 -7.89 -8.69 -9.07
CA ARG A 541 -8.67 -9.52 -10.02
C ARG A 541 -9.40 -10.68 -9.36
N GLU A 542 -10.38 -11.28 -10.04
CA GLU A 542 -11.16 -12.45 -9.58
C GLU A 542 -10.32 -13.69 -9.15
N THR A 543 -9.06 -13.78 -9.59
CA THR A 543 -8.12 -14.85 -9.20
C THR A 543 -7.09 -14.41 -8.15
N ARG A 544 -7.22 -13.17 -7.66
CA ARG A 544 -6.42 -12.53 -6.61
C ARG A 544 -7.26 -11.45 -5.90
N GLY A 545 -8.37 -11.86 -5.28
CA GLY A 545 -9.18 -11.01 -4.40
C GLY A 545 -9.11 -11.41 -2.93
N TYR A 546 -8.40 -12.48 -2.56
CA TYR A 546 -8.27 -12.87 -1.16
C TYR A 546 -7.39 -11.87 -0.40
N THR A 547 -7.82 -11.45 0.79
CA THR A 547 -6.99 -10.67 1.72
C THR A 547 -6.99 -11.30 3.11
N MET A 548 -5.84 -11.23 3.80
CA MET A 548 -5.71 -11.77 5.17
C MET A 548 -6.61 -11.06 6.19
N SER A 549 -6.92 -9.78 5.96
CA SER A 549 -7.74 -8.98 6.86
C SER A 549 -9.22 -9.35 6.83
N TRP A 550 -9.73 -9.83 5.69
CA TRP A 550 -11.09 -10.33 5.54
C TRP A 550 -11.19 -11.85 5.69
N GLY A 551 -10.13 -12.60 5.35
CA GLY A 551 -10.12 -14.07 5.38
C GLY A 551 -10.94 -14.71 4.26
N THR A 552 -11.27 -13.95 3.21
CA THR A 552 -12.08 -14.40 2.06
C THR A 552 -11.70 -13.62 0.80
N ASP A 553 -12.17 -14.11 -0.36
CA ASP A 553 -12.13 -13.42 -1.66
C ASP A 553 -13.58 -13.07 -2.05
N PRO A 554 -13.96 -11.79 -2.23
CA PRO A 554 -15.33 -11.40 -2.51
C PRO A 554 -15.88 -11.99 -3.82
N TYR A 555 -15.03 -12.23 -4.82
CA TYR A 555 -15.44 -12.81 -6.11
C TYR A 555 -15.77 -14.31 -5.99
N SER A 556 -15.32 -14.97 -4.91
CA SER A 556 -15.62 -16.38 -4.64
C SER A 556 -16.96 -16.63 -3.95
N LEU A 557 -17.60 -15.58 -3.40
CA LEU A 557 -18.77 -15.70 -2.51
C LEU A 557 -20.11 -15.92 -3.23
N GLY A 558 -20.09 -16.24 -4.52
CA GLY A 558 -21.27 -16.66 -5.28
C GLY A 558 -22.20 -15.53 -5.75
N SER A 559 -21.83 -14.27 -5.52
CA SER A 559 -22.45 -13.11 -6.15
C SER A 559 -21.80 -12.76 -7.48
N LYS A 560 -22.61 -12.44 -8.50
CA LYS A 560 -22.14 -11.98 -9.79
C LYS A 560 -21.90 -10.47 -9.78
N VAL A 561 -20.63 -10.07 -9.83
CA VAL A 561 -20.19 -8.68 -10.00
C VAL A 561 -20.05 -8.35 -11.50
N VAL A 562 -20.46 -7.16 -11.94
CA VAL A 562 -20.34 -6.67 -13.32
C VAL A 562 -19.90 -5.20 -13.31
N ASP A 563 -18.98 -4.80 -14.19
CA ASP A 563 -18.69 -3.39 -14.45
C ASP A 563 -19.65 -2.88 -15.52
N CYS A 564 -20.57 -2.00 -15.14
CA CYS A 564 -21.61 -1.48 -16.01
C CYS A 564 -21.18 -0.26 -16.85
N GLY A 565 -19.89 0.09 -16.80
CA GLY A 565 -19.36 1.29 -17.44
C GLY A 565 -19.72 2.56 -16.68
N ASP A 566 -19.95 3.64 -17.42
CA ASP A 566 -20.16 4.98 -16.88
C ASP A 566 -21.51 5.57 -17.32
N VAL A 567 -22.12 6.39 -16.48
CA VAL A 567 -23.35 7.12 -16.85
C VAL A 567 -23.02 8.23 -17.87
N PRO A 568 -23.76 8.32 -19.00
CA PRO A 568 -23.51 9.32 -20.04
C PRO A 568 -24.08 10.72 -19.65
N VAL A 569 -23.51 11.32 -18.61
CA VAL A 569 -23.94 12.62 -18.07
C VAL A 569 -23.65 13.81 -19.01
N SER A 570 -24.48 14.86 -18.91
CA SER A 570 -24.25 16.16 -19.53
C SER A 570 -23.16 16.96 -18.80
N PRO A 571 -22.03 17.31 -19.43
CA PRO A 571 -20.97 18.12 -18.81
C PRO A 571 -21.27 19.63 -18.85
N PHE A 572 -22.48 20.05 -19.24
CA PHE A 572 -22.88 21.44 -19.43
C PHE A 572 -24.24 21.82 -18.82
N ASP A 573 -24.99 20.85 -18.28
CA ASP A 573 -26.30 21.07 -17.66
C ASP A 573 -26.43 20.16 -16.44
N ASN A 574 -26.23 20.74 -15.26
CA ASN A 574 -26.27 20.02 -13.98
C ASN A 574 -27.65 19.40 -13.71
N ALA A 575 -28.74 20.04 -14.14
CA ALA A 575 -30.09 19.52 -13.89
C ALA A 575 -30.35 18.27 -14.75
N LEU A 576 -29.94 18.30 -16.02
CA LEU A 576 -29.97 17.14 -16.90
C LEU A 576 -29.01 16.04 -16.40
N ALA A 577 -27.82 16.38 -15.92
CA ALA A 577 -26.86 15.40 -15.41
C ALA A 577 -27.41 14.65 -14.17
N VAL A 578 -28.04 15.36 -13.23
CA VAL A 578 -28.67 14.76 -12.05
C VAL A 578 -29.83 13.83 -12.44
N ASP A 579 -30.69 14.22 -13.38
CA ASP A 579 -31.75 13.35 -13.93
C ASP A 579 -31.16 12.10 -14.60
N GLN A 580 -30.12 12.26 -15.42
CA GLN A 580 -29.45 11.13 -16.08
C GLN A 580 -28.85 10.14 -15.09
N MET A 581 -28.24 10.61 -13.99
CA MET A 581 -27.72 9.75 -12.93
C MET A 581 -28.84 9.06 -12.14
N GLU A 582 -29.91 9.79 -11.80
CA GLU A 582 -31.06 9.25 -11.07
C GLU A 582 -31.77 8.15 -11.88
N ILE A 583 -31.99 8.39 -13.17
CA ILE A 583 -32.60 7.42 -14.10
C ILE A 583 -31.69 6.23 -14.36
N ALA A 584 -30.37 6.44 -14.52
CA ALA A 584 -29.42 5.35 -14.71
C ALA A 584 -29.35 4.43 -13.49
N TYR A 585 -29.20 4.99 -12.28
CA TYR A 585 -29.16 4.22 -11.04
C TYR A 585 -30.50 3.50 -10.80
N SER A 586 -31.64 4.18 -11.00
CA SER A 586 -32.98 3.56 -10.92
C SER A 586 -33.15 2.40 -11.91
N THR A 587 -32.59 2.52 -13.13
CA THR A 587 -32.67 1.49 -14.19
C THR A 587 -31.85 0.25 -13.86
N LEU A 588 -30.69 0.40 -13.22
CA LEU A 588 -29.88 -0.73 -12.76
C LEU A 588 -30.45 -1.37 -11.48
N LEU A 589 -30.92 -0.55 -10.54
CA LEU A 589 -31.54 -1.00 -9.28
C LEU A 589 -32.83 -1.78 -9.52
N ALA A 590 -33.60 -1.46 -10.58
CA ALA A 590 -34.83 -2.17 -10.95
C ALA A 590 -34.62 -3.56 -11.60
N ARG A 591 -33.37 -4.03 -11.79
CA ARG A 591 -33.07 -5.35 -12.38
C ARG A 591 -33.32 -6.50 -11.41
N PRO A 592 -33.58 -7.72 -11.91
CA PRO A 592 -33.50 -8.93 -11.08
C PRO A 592 -32.04 -9.23 -10.70
N VAL A 593 -31.83 -9.62 -9.45
CA VAL A 593 -30.57 -10.24 -8.98
C VAL A 593 -30.24 -11.50 -9.78
N ALA A 594 -28.94 -11.78 -9.97
CA ALA A 594 -28.48 -12.99 -10.65
C ALA A 594 -28.58 -14.24 -9.76
N ASN A 595 -28.36 -14.08 -8.46
CA ASN A 595 -28.43 -15.12 -7.45
C ASN A 595 -29.25 -14.66 -6.25
N ALA A 596 -30.54 -15.00 -6.27
CA ALA A 596 -31.46 -14.76 -5.15
C ALA A 596 -31.09 -15.52 -3.86
N THR A 597 -30.14 -16.47 -3.91
CA THR A 597 -29.61 -17.20 -2.75
C THR A 597 -28.21 -16.76 -2.32
N ALA A 598 -27.63 -15.71 -2.93
CA ALA A 598 -26.36 -15.13 -2.49
C ALA A 598 -26.51 -14.37 -1.16
N LEU A 599 -25.38 -14.19 -0.46
CA LEU A 599 -25.33 -13.41 0.77
C LEU A 599 -25.76 -11.95 0.51
N GLY A 600 -26.58 -11.40 1.39
CA GLY A 600 -27.19 -10.08 1.23
C GLY A 600 -28.44 -10.01 0.33
N SER A 601 -28.69 -10.97 -0.58
CA SER A 601 -29.88 -10.94 -1.47
C SER A 601 -31.20 -11.07 -0.69
N ASN A 602 -31.22 -11.88 0.38
CA ASN A 602 -32.35 -11.92 1.32
C ASN A 602 -32.48 -10.61 2.12
N GLY A 603 -31.37 -9.92 2.40
CA GLY A 603 -31.36 -8.65 3.13
C GLY A 603 -32.02 -7.54 2.32
N THR A 604 -31.63 -7.34 1.05
CA THR A 604 -32.30 -6.36 0.20
C THR A 604 -33.77 -6.68 0.00
N GLN A 605 -34.16 -7.97 -0.04
CA GLN A 605 -35.56 -8.37 -0.10
C GLN A 605 -36.39 -7.99 1.13
N VAL A 606 -35.83 -8.11 2.33
CA VAL A 606 -36.54 -7.77 3.59
C VAL A 606 -36.67 -6.25 3.76
N LEU A 607 -35.69 -5.49 3.26
CA LEU A 607 -35.66 -4.02 3.33
C LEU A 607 -36.52 -3.34 2.25
N ALA A 608 -36.76 -3.99 1.11
CA ALA A 608 -37.47 -3.39 -0.02
C ALA A 608 -38.98 -3.27 0.22
N LEU A 609 -39.53 -2.08 -0.06
CA LEU A 609 -40.96 -1.73 0.08
C LEU A 609 -41.89 -2.60 -0.80
N ASP A 610 -41.36 -3.23 -1.85
CA ASP A 610 -42.09 -4.10 -2.76
C ASP A 610 -41.86 -5.61 -2.52
N GLY A 611 -41.04 -5.96 -1.53
CA GLY A 611 -40.71 -7.33 -1.13
C GLY A 611 -39.88 -8.13 -2.13
N LYS A 612 -39.08 -7.49 -3.00
CA LYS A 612 -38.17 -8.17 -3.95
C LYS A 612 -36.69 -7.98 -3.59
N ALA A 613 -35.87 -8.98 -3.91
CA ALA A 613 -34.43 -8.83 -3.88
C ALA A 613 -33.96 -7.91 -5.02
N HIS A 614 -33.31 -6.81 -4.65
CA HIS A 614 -32.70 -5.85 -5.58
C HIS A 614 -31.16 -5.98 -5.58
N PRO A 615 -30.50 -5.77 -6.73
CA PRO A 615 -29.04 -5.72 -6.79
C PRO A 615 -28.52 -4.47 -6.10
N ARG A 616 -27.25 -4.52 -5.68
CA ARG A 616 -26.56 -3.38 -5.07
C ARG A 616 -25.63 -2.72 -6.08
N ILE A 617 -25.32 -1.45 -5.88
CA ILE A 617 -24.46 -0.68 -6.79
C ILE A 617 -23.37 0.00 -5.98
N ILE A 618 -22.13 -0.13 -6.45
CA ILE A 618 -20.99 0.66 -5.97
C ILE A 618 -20.66 1.70 -7.03
N SER A 619 -20.82 2.97 -6.70
CA SER A 619 -20.53 4.10 -7.58
C SER A 619 -19.08 4.55 -7.49
N LEU A 620 -18.46 4.82 -8.63
CA LEU A 620 -17.06 5.25 -8.74
C LEU A 620 -16.96 6.70 -9.19
N GLY A 621 -16.24 7.52 -8.42
CA GLY A 621 -15.85 8.88 -8.76
C GLY A 621 -17.02 9.85 -8.91
N GLY A 622 -16.71 11.02 -9.45
CA GLY A 622 -17.62 12.16 -9.49
C GLY A 622 -17.49 13.06 -8.27
N ASP A 623 -17.97 14.31 -8.37
CA ASP A 623 -18.11 15.20 -7.20
C ASP A 623 -19.26 14.76 -6.29
N HIS A 624 -19.28 15.21 -5.03
CA HIS A 624 -20.21 14.68 -4.02
C HIS A 624 -21.71 14.87 -4.37
N THR A 625 -22.04 15.77 -5.30
CA THR A 625 -23.41 15.98 -5.79
C THR A 625 -24.07 14.69 -6.33
N ILE A 626 -23.29 13.69 -6.75
CA ILE A 626 -23.83 12.42 -7.28
C ILE A 626 -24.68 11.64 -6.27
N VAL A 627 -24.54 11.91 -4.96
CA VAL A 627 -25.22 11.15 -3.91
C VAL A 627 -26.71 11.49 -3.82
N LEU A 628 -27.14 12.71 -4.15
CA LEU A 628 -28.56 13.09 -4.18
C LEU A 628 -29.41 12.25 -5.15
N PRO A 629 -29.07 12.12 -6.45
CA PRO A 629 -29.80 11.25 -7.36
C PRO A 629 -29.72 9.76 -6.98
N ILE A 630 -28.65 9.33 -6.31
CA ILE A 630 -28.54 7.96 -5.77
C ILE A 630 -29.53 7.74 -4.61
N LEU A 631 -29.57 8.66 -3.63
CA LEU A 631 -30.53 8.61 -2.52
C LEU A 631 -31.98 8.65 -3.01
N ARG A 632 -32.30 9.46 -4.04
CA ARG A 632 -33.62 9.44 -4.68
C ARG A 632 -33.94 8.10 -5.34
N ALA A 633 -32.97 7.46 -5.99
CA ALA A 633 -33.17 6.15 -6.61
C ALA A 633 -33.38 5.05 -5.55
N LEU A 634 -32.59 5.05 -4.47
CA LEU A 634 -32.72 4.11 -3.36
C LEU A 634 -34.03 4.31 -2.57
N HIS A 635 -34.44 5.55 -2.31
CA HIS A 635 -35.66 5.88 -1.57
C HIS A 635 -36.93 5.31 -2.25
N LYS A 636 -36.95 5.25 -3.60
CA LYS A 636 -38.06 4.61 -4.36
C LYS A 636 -38.23 3.12 -4.08
N VAL A 637 -37.18 2.44 -3.60
CA VAL A 637 -37.15 1.00 -3.33
C VAL A 637 -37.23 0.69 -1.84
N TYR A 638 -36.52 1.44 -1.00
CA TYR A 638 -36.33 1.12 0.42
C TYR A 638 -36.93 2.14 1.40
N GLY A 639 -37.40 3.30 0.92
CA GLY A 639 -37.79 4.41 1.78
C GLY A 639 -36.57 5.13 2.40
N PRO A 640 -36.72 5.83 3.54
CA PRO A 640 -35.67 6.67 4.13
C PRO A 640 -34.40 5.89 4.52
N ILE A 641 -33.26 6.35 4.00
CA ILE A 641 -31.95 5.68 4.08
C ILE A 641 -31.14 6.15 5.30
N SER A 642 -30.39 5.27 5.97
CA SER A 642 -29.35 5.66 6.93
C SER A 642 -28.01 5.82 6.22
N VAL A 643 -27.42 7.01 6.27
CA VAL A 643 -26.14 7.28 5.61
C VAL A 643 -24.99 7.20 6.61
N ILE A 644 -23.99 6.40 6.30
CA ILE A 644 -22.65 6.51 6.87
C ILE A 644 -21.83 7.33 5.89
N HIS A 645 -21.24 8.42 6.37
CA HIS A 645 -20.51 9.38 5.57
C HIS A 645 -19.07 9.51 6.09
N PHE A 646 -18.09 9.28 5.22
CA PHE A 646 -16.67 9.47 5.51
C PHE A 646 -16.16 10.68 4.71
N ASP A 647 -15.80 11.76 5.39
CA ASP A 647 -15.49 13.07 4.79
C ASP A 647 -14.74 13.95 5.82
N ALA A 648 -13.97 14.95 5.38
CA ALA A 648 -13.53 16.05 6.23
C ALA A 648 -14.66 17.09 6.52
N HIS A 649 -15.67 17.16 5.65
CA HIS A 649 -16.75 18.14 5.57
C HIS A 649 -18.14 17.58 5.97
N LEU A 650 -19.12 18.47 6.15
CA LEU A 650 -20.48 18.13 6.60
C LEU A 650 -21.49 18.00 5.45
N ASP A 651 -21.33 18.83 4.42
CA ASP A 651 -22.13 18.93 3.19
C ASP A 651 -23.66 19.03 3.36
N THR A 652 -24.06 19.48 4.55
CA THR A 652 -25.43 19.83 4.94
C THR A 652 -25.77 21.32 4.74
N TRP A 653 -25.06 22.10 3.92
CA TRP A 653 -25.35 23.54 3.80
C TRP A 653 -26.72 23.79 3.17
N ALA A 654 -27.54 24.66 3.79
CA ALA A 654 -28.85 25.04 3.26
C ALA A 654 -28.79 25.80 1.92
N ALA A 655 -27.69 26.55 1.69
CA ALA A 655 -27.36 27.20 0.43
C ALA A 655 -25.88 27.62 0.43
N TYR A 656 -25.27 27.70 -0.75
CA TYR A 656 -23.93 28.27 -0.90
C TYR A 656 -23.92 29.80 -0.63
N PRO A 657 -22.90 30.37 0.04
CA PRO A 657 -22.86 31.79 0.39
C PRO A 657 -22.92 32.74 -0.83
N GLY A 658 -24.06 33.44 -1.00
CA GLY A 658 -24.24 34.44 -2.06
C GLY A 658 -25.69 34.62 -2.48
N GLN A 659 -25.91 35.04 -3.73
CA GLN A 659 -27.22 34.94 -4.38
C GLN A 659 -27.29 33.62 -5.14
N ALA A 660 -27.93 32.62 -4.54
CA ALA A 660 -28.26 31.37 -5.23
C ALA A 660 -29.46 31.56 -6.17
N THR A 661 -29.47 30.79 -7.25
CA THR A 661 -30.64 30.52 -8.09
C THR A 661 -31.10 29.08 -7.86
N GLU A 662 -32.33 28.73 -8.26
CA GLU A 662 -32.80 27.33 -8.14
C GLU A 662 -31.88 26.34 -8.88
N GLN A 663 -31.31 26.76 -10.02
CA GLN A 663 -30.35 25.94 -10.79
C GLN A 663 -29.01 25.77 -10.06
N SER A 664 -28.60 26.74 -9.23
CA SER A 664 -27.36 26.72 -8.45
C SER A 664 -27.61 26.37 -6.97
N ARG A 665 -28.75 25.75 -6.66
CA ARG A 665 -29.11 25.26 -5.32
C ARG A 665 -28.49 23.89 -5.02
N VAL A 666 -28.38 23.06 -6.05
CA VAL A 666 -27.74 21.74 -6.02
C VAL A 666 -26.24 21.93 -6.29
N THR A 667 -25.41 21.70 -5.27
CA THR A 667 -23.94 21.73 -5.34
C THR A 667 -23.35 20.61 -4.48
N HIS A 668 -22.04 20.36 -4.60
CA HIS A 668 -21.40 19.30 -3.85
C HIS A 668 -21.44 19.50 -2.32
N GLY A 669 -21.61 20.74 -1.83
CA GLY A 669 -21.72 21.04 -0.38
C GLY A 669 -23.15 21.21 0.18
N THR A 670 -24.20 21.01 -0.62
CA THR A 670 -25.61 21.24 -0.21
C THR A 670 -26.51 20.00 -0.31
N PHE A 671 -26.02 18.92 -0.90
CA PHE A 671 -26.88 17.82 -1.35
C PHE A 671 -27.55 17.04 -0.21
N PHE A 672 -26.92 16.91 0.96
CA PHE A 672 -27.56 16.27 2.12
C PHE A 672 -28.68 17.11 2.72
N PHE A 673 -28.56 18.44 2.71
CA PHE A 673 -29.66 19.31 3.13
C PHE A 673 -30.89 19.11 2.25
N LEU A 674 -30.69 19.06 0.93
CA LEU A 674 -31.74 18.79 -0.04
C LEU A 674 -32.32 17.37 0.12
N ALA A 675 -31.48 16.37 0.39
CA ALA A 675 -31.93 15.00 0.65
C ALA A 675 -32.78 14.88 1.93
N ALA A 676 -32.54 15.70 2.96
CA ALA A 676 -33.40 15.78 4.14
C ALA A 676 -34.71 16.56 3.86
N GLU A 677 -34.66 17.65 3.10
CA GLU A 677 -35.85 18.41 2.67
C GLU A 677 -36.80 17.56 1.80
N GLU A 678 -36.24 16.70 0.93
CA GLU A 678 -36.97 15.71 0.14
C GLU A 678 -37.39 14.45 0.93
N GLY A 679 -36.95 14.30 2.19
CA GLY A 679 -37.30 13.17 3.05
C GLY A 679 -36.61 11.85 2.72
N LEU A 680 -35.52 11.88 1.95
CA LEU A 680 -34.80 10.69 1.45
C LEU A 680 -33.99 9.98 2.55
N MET A 681 -33.65 10.69 3.61
CA MET A 681 -32.83 10.20 4.72
C MET A 681 -33.62 9.94 5.99
N SER A 682 -33.18 8.93 6.72
CA SER A 682 -33.59 8.63 8.10
C SER A 682 -32.86 9.53 9.11
N SER A 683 -33.40 9.71 10.31
CA SER A 683 -32.76 10.45 11.41
C SER A 683 -31.65 9.66 12.13
N ARG A 684 -30.92 8.82 11.38
CA ARG A 684 -29.90 7.86 11.85
C ARG A 684 -28.56 7.97 11.09
N CYS A 685 -28.30 9.09 10.43
CA CYS A 685 -27.06 9.27 9.69
C CYS A 685 -25.87 9.61 10.61
N ILE A 686 -24.64 9.37 10.14
CA ILE A 686 -23.40 9.69 10.87
C ILE A 686 -22.26 10.09 9.93
N HIS A 687 -21.52 11.12 10.33
CA HIS A 687 -20.26 11.57 9.71
C HIS A 687 -19.05 11.00 10.45
N ALA A 688 -17.96 10.73 9.74
CA ALA A 688 -16.72 10.20 10.28
C ALA A 688 -15.49 10.83 9.60
N GLY A 689 -14.63 11.50 10.39
CA GLY A 689 -13.41 12.17 9.91
C GLY A 689 -13.51 13.70 9.81
N ILE A 690 -14.58 14.29 10.40
CA ILE A 690 -14.87 15.72 10.33
C ILE A 690 -13.74 16.56 10.95
N ARG A 691 -13.26 17.54 10.18
CA ARG A 691 -12.22 18.50 10.59
C ARG A 691 -12.26 19.85 9.86
N CYS A 692 -13.22 20.07 8.96
CA CYS A 692 -13.30 21.29 8.14
C CYS A 692 -13.53 22.58 8.95
N LYS A 693 -13.26 23.72 8.32
CA LYS A 693 -13.36 25.05 8.97
C LYS A 693 -14.80 25.58 8.95
N MET A 694 -15.48 25.46 10.09
CA MET A 694 -16.85 25.93 10.30
C MET A 694 -16.91 27.44 10.63
N ASN A 695 -18.04 28.08 10.32
CA ASN A 695 -18.35 29.46 10.73
C ASN A 695 -18.65 29.54 12.24
N GLY A 696 -19.22 28.47 12.80
CA GLY A 696 -19.41 28.33 14.25
C GLY A 696 -20.39 27.20 14.61
N PRO A 697 -20.80 27.11 15.89
CA PRO A 697 -21.65 26.01 16.38
C PRO A 697 -23.04 25.90 15.70
N ALA A 698 -23.46 26.90 14.93
CA ALA A 698 -24.69 26.86 14.14
C ALA A 698 -24.60 25.85 12.98
N ASP A 699 -23.40 25.60 12.44
CA ASP A 699 -23.21 24.65 11.34
C ASP A 699 -23.48 23.20 11.82
N LEU A 700 -22.98 22.86 13.01
CA LEU A 700 -23.28 21.58 13.70
C LEU A 700 -24.75 21.47 14.13
N GLN A 701 -25.38 22.58 14.57
CA GLN A 701 -26.82 22.57 14.90
C GLN A 701 -27.70 22.37 13.67
N ASN A 702 -27.25 22.83 12.49
CA ASN A 702 -27.90 22.55 11.23
C ASN A 702 -27.71 21.07 10.82
N ASP A 703 -26.51 20.52 10.98
CA ASP A 703 -26.20 19.10 10.75
C ASP A 703 -27.07 18.16 11.61
N ASP A 704 -27.21 18.46 12.91
CA ASP A 704 -28.14 17.80 13.83
C ASP A 704 -29.59 17.80 13.28
N THR A 705 -30.04 18.89 12.65
CA THR A 705 -31.40 18.98 12.06
C THR A 705 -31.56 18.25 10.73
N VAL A 706 -30.48 18.06 9.97
CA VAL A 706 -30.45 17.23 8.76
C VAL A 706 -30.42 15.73 9.10
N GLY A 707 -30.11 15.38 10.36
CA GLY A 707 -30.26 14.04 10.91
C GLY A 707 -28.94 13.27 11.05
N PHE A 708 -27.80 13.95 11.00
CA PHE A 708 -26.48 13.38 11.21
C PHE A 708 -26.09 13.31 12.69
N GLN A 709 -24.88 12.81 12.94
CA GLN A 709 -24.10 12.93 14.18
C GLN A 709 -22.63 12.94 13.75
N VAL A 710 -21.77 13.68 14.45
CA VAL A 710 -20.36 13.85 14.07
C VAL A 710 -19.44 12.96 14.89
N ILE A 711 -18.58 12.21 14.20
CA ILE A 711 -17.29 11.73 14.70
C ILE A 711 -16.20 12.61 14.04
N SER A 712 -15.43 13.31 14.86
CA SER A 712 -14.32 14.14 14.40
C SER A 712 -13.12 13.29 13.98
N THR A 713 -12.11 13.89 13.33
CA THR A 713 -10.83 13.20 13.16
C THR A 713 -10.21 12.82 14.50
N ASP A 714 -10.13 13.78 15.43
CA ASP A 714 -9.42 13.65 16.72
C ASP A 714 -9.97 12.51 17.60
N ASP A 715 -11.25 12.16 17.47
CA ASP A 715 -11.87 11.02 18.16
C ASP A 715 -11.10 9.69 17.93
N ILE A 716 -10.39 9.52 16.80
CA ILE A 716 -9.65 8.28 16.51
C ILE A 716 -8.41 8.11 17.41
N ASP A 717 -7.72 9.21 17.73
CA ASP A 717 -6.54 9.24 18.59
C ASP A 717 -6.95 9.11 20.08
N ASP A 718 -8.02 9.80 20.47
CA ASP A 718 -8.51 9.82 21.87
C ASP A 718 -9.23 8.53 22.29
N LEU A 719 -9.90 7.82 21.36
CA LEU A 719 -10.78 6.69 21.67
C LEU A 719 -10.35 5.37 21.03
N GLY A 720 -9.61 5.43 19.92
CA GLY A 720 -9.24 4.27 19.10
C GLY A 720 -10.37 3.73 18.22
N ILE A 721 -9.95 3.16 17.08
CA ILE A 721 -10.79 2.58 16.03
C ILE A 721 -11.96 1.68 16.54
N PRO A 722 -11.81 0.82 17.58
CA PRO A 722 -12.91 0.01 18.07
C PRO A 722 -14.11 0.81 18.62
N GLU A 723 -13.88 1.96 19.25
CA GLU A 723 -14.97 2.81 19.76
C GLU A 723 -15.60 3.62 18.61
N ILE A 724 -14.83 4.00 17.59
CA ILE A 724 -15.34 4.62 16.35
C ILE A 724 -16.34 3.68 15.66
N ILE A 725 -15.95 2.43 15.43
CA ILE A 725 -16.82 1.38 14.86
C ILE A 725 -18.10 1.23 15.70
N LYS A 726 -17.97 1.14 17.02
CA LYS A 726 -19.09 0.99 17.95
C LYS A 726 -20.05 2.19 17.90
N ARG A 727 -19.55 3.43 17.82
CA ARG A 727 -20.39 4.64 17.65
C ARG A 727 -21.16 4.62 16.33
N ILE A 728 -20.51 4.28 15.22
CA ILE A 728 -21.15 4.19 13.89
C ILE A 728 -22.30 3.17 13.92
N ARG A 729 -22.03 1.93 14.38
CA ARG A 729 -23.06 0.87 14.47
C ARG A 729 -24.22 1.26 15.39
N ALA A 730 -23.93 1.83 16.56
CA ALA A 730 -24.96 2.28 17.51
C ALA A 730 -25.85 3.41 16.96
N ARG A 731 -25.36 4.19 15.98
CA ARG A 731 -26.11 5.29 15.35
C ARG A 731 -27.03 4.83 14.23
N VAL A 732 -26.55 3.97 13.32
CA VAL A 732 -27.35 3.49 12.17
C VAL A 732 -28.31 2.34 12.55
N GLY A 733 -27.95 1.54 13.55
CA GLY A 733 -28.65 0.31 13.94
C GLY A 733 -27.77 -0.92 13.73
N ASP A 734 -28.07 -2.02 14.42
CA ASP A 734 -27.22 -3.22 14.43
C ASP A 734 -28.03 -4.49 14.14
N THR A 735 -27.67 -5.19 13.07
CA THR A 735 -28.10 -6.58 12.83
C THR A 735 -27.19 -7.47 13.67
N PRO A 736 -27.71 -8.21 14.68
CA PRO A 736 -26.93 -8.50 15.88
C PRO A 736 -25.93 -9.64 15.75
N VAL A 737 -24.62 -9.33 15.75
CA VAL A 737 -23.54 -10.31 15.91
C VAL A 737 -22.49 -9.85 16.93
N TYR A 738 -22.71 -10.24 18.19
CA TYR A 738 -21.69 -10.36 19.25
C TYR A 738 -20.83 -9.12 19.58
N LEU A 739 -21.38 -8.23 20.41
CA LEU A 739 -20.63 -7.63 21.54
C LEU A 739 -21.59 -7.16 22.65
N SER A 740 -21.22 -7.43 23.90
CA SER A 740 -21.99 -7.19 25.15
C SER A 740 -23.34 -7.91 25.30
N LEU A 741 -23.71 -8.12 26.57
CA LEU A 741 -25.07 -8.41 27.02
C LEU A 741 -25.80 -7.07 27.24
N ASP A 742 -27.14 -7.10 27.17
CA ASP A 742 -28.06 -5.95 27.27
C ASP A 742 -27.96 -4.90 26.13
N ILE A 743 -28.80 -5.09 25.10
CA ILE A 743 -29.45 -4.02 24.30
C ILE A 743 -30.70 -4.61 23.64
N ASP A 744 -31.81 -3.87 23.65
CA ASP A 744 -33.07 -4.26 22.99
C ASP A 744 -33.01 -4.05 21.46
N VAL A 745 -33.82 -4.81 20.72
CA VAL A 745 -33.82 -4.89 19.25
C VAL A 745 -33.99 -3.52 18.59
N LEU A 746 -32.94 -3.05 17.90
CA LEU A 746 -32.98 -1.89 17.00
C LEU A 746 -33.23 -2.38 15.56
N GLY A 747 -34.42 -2.06 15.02
CA GLY A 747 -34.92 -2.67 13.79
C GLY A 747 -34.18 -2.32 12.49
N ASP A 748 -34.33 -3.23 11.52
CA ASP A 748 -33.72 -3.22 10.20
C ASP A 748 -33.93 -1.91 9.44
N THR A 749 -32.85 -1.16 9.21
CA THR A 749 -32.87 0.08 8.43
C THR A 749 -31.91 -0.05 7.24
N PRO A 750 -32.26 0.38 6.02
CA PRO A 750 -31.37 0.31 4.87
C PRO A 750 -30.21 1.29 5.03
N VAL A 751 -28.97 0.79 4.89
CA VAL A 751 -27.74 1.58 5.06
C VAL A 751 -27.11 1.89 3.71
N TYR A 752 -26.70 3.14 3.51
CA TYR A 752 -25.87 3.57 2.40
C TYR A 752 -24.54 4.11 2.93
N LEU A 753 -23.46 3.84 2.22
CA LEU A 753 -22.10 4.25 2.59
C LEU A 753 -21.52 5.19 1.52
N SER A 754 -21.32 6.45 1.87
CA SER A 754 -20.62 7.41 1.02
C SER A 754 -19.25 7.74 1.61
N LEU A 755 -18.25 7.90 0.75
CA LEU A 755 -16.87 8.18 1.15
C LEU A 755 -16.25 9.19 0.19
N ASP A 756 -16.06 10.43 0.65
CA ASP A 756 -15.07 11.31 0.05
C ASP A 756 -13.68 10.75 0.36
N ILE A 757 -12.82 10.74 -0.65
CA ILE A 757 -11.43 10.35 -0.48
C ILE A 757 -10.65 11.35 0.39
N ASP A 758 -11.13 12.58 0.57
CA ASP A 758 -10.56 13.61 1.44
C ASP A 758 -10.75 13.36 2.94
N VAL A 759 -11.51 12.33 3.33
CA VAL A 759 -11.45 11.80 4.71
C VAL A 759 -10.02 11.40 5.10
N LEU A 760 -9.22 10.97 4.11
CA LEU A 760 -7.81 10.63 4.26
C LEU A 760 -6.93 11.89 4.35
N ASP A 761 -5.80 11.80 5.04
CA ASP A 761 -4.84 12.90 5.05
C ASP A 761 -4.33 13.20 3.62
N PRO A 762 -4.18 14.48 3.20
CA PRO A 762 -3.65 14.84 1.88
C PRO A 762 -2.22 14.37 1.58
N GLY A 763 -1.45 13.93 2.59
CA GLY A 763 -0.19 13.20 2.38
C GLY A 763 -0.38 11.74 1.94
N ILE A 764 -1.59 11.20 2.03
CA ILE A 764 -1.99 9.84 1.61
C ILE A 764 -2.96 9.88 0.42
N ALA A 765 -3.86 10.87 0.37
CA ALA A 765 -4.78 11.13 -0.73
C ALA A 765 -4.61 12.55 -1.28
N PRO A 766 -3.49 12.86 -1.98
CA PRO A 766 -3.25 14.21 -2.51
C PRO A 766 -4.25 14.64 -3.60
N ALA A 767 -4.96 13.70 -4.23
CA ALA A 767 -5.75 13.95 -5.44
C ALA A 767 -7.25 14.09 -5.18
N THR A 768 -7.62 15.15 -4.46
CA THR A 768 -9.01 15.56 -4.18
C THR A 768 -9.24 17.05 -4.47
N GLY A 769 -10.51 17.45 -4.57
CA GLY A 769 -10.96 18.82 -4.76
C GLY A 769 -10.58 19.77 -3.61
N THR A 770 -10.80 19.35 -2.36
CA THR A 770 -10.85 20.21 -1.16
C THR A 770 -9.98 19.72 0.02
N PRO A 771 -8.69 19.39 -0.20
CA PRO A 771 -7.87 18.71 0.80
C PRO A 771 -7.68 19.49 2.12
N GLU A 772 -8.24 18.98 3.21
CA GLU A 772 -8.00 19.45 4.59
C GLU A 772 -6.95 18.59 5.30
N ALA A 773 -5.93 19.22 5.89
CA ALA A 773 -4.80 18.52 6.53
C ALA A 773 -5.14 17.93 7.91
N GLY A 774 -4.46 16.86 8.30
CA GLY A 774 -4.73 16.13 9.54
C GLY A 774 -5.90 15.14 9.38
N GLY A 775 -5.92 14.40 8.28
CA GLY A 775 -6.92 13.35 8.03
C GLY A 775 -6.53 11.98 8.58
N TRP A 776 -7.40 10.99 8.39
CA TRP A 776 -7.11 9.60 8.77
C TRP A 776 -6.16 8.92 7.77
N THR A 777 -5.49 7.86 8.19
CA THR A 777 -4.70 7.01 7.29
C THR A 777 -5.57 6.03 6.52
N SER A 778 -5.04 5.56 5.39
CA SER A 778 -5.59 4.46 4.60
C SER A 778 -5.83 3.19 5.44
N ARG A 779 -4.95 2.88 6.40
CA ARG A 779 -5.12 1.73 7.32
C ARG A 779 -6.28 1.95 8.27
N GLU A 780 -6.39 3.14 8.87
CA GLU A 780 -7.48 3.48 9.79
C GLU A 780 -8.84 3.39 9.12
N VAL A 781 -9.03 4.03 7.96
CA VAL A 781 -10.29 3.96 7.20
C VAL A 781 -10.66 2.52 6.86
N LYS A 782 -9.74 1.76 6.24
CA LYS A 782 -9.98 0.34 5.91
C LYS A 782 -10.27 -0.50 7.16
N ARG A 783 -9.68 -0.18 8.31
CA ARG A 783 -9.94 -0.85 9.60
C ARG A 783 -11.30 -0.49 10.21
N VAL A 784 -11.77 0.76 10.08
CA VAL A 784 -13.15 1.13 10.43
C VAL A 784 -14.14 0.39 9.54
N LEU A 785 -13.97 0.45 8.20
CA LEU A 785 -14.85 -0.20 7.21
C LEU A 785 -15.05 -1.70 7.49
N ARG A 786 -13.97 -2.43 7.78
CA ARG A 786 -14.03 -3.87 8.18
C ARG A 786 -14.89 -4.11 9.42
N GLY A 787 -14.97 -3.15 10.35
CA GLY A 787 -15.85 -3.20 11.52
C GLY A 787 -17.34 -2.99 11.23
N LEU A 788 -17.68 -2.50 10.04
CA LEU A 788 -19.06 -2.19 9.62
C LEU A 788 -19.74 -3.35 8.87
N ALA A 789 -19.04 -4.44 8.55
CA ALA A 789 -19.65 -5.62 7.93
C ALA A 789 -20.78 -6.22 8.79
N GLY A 790 -21.76 -6.86 8.13
CA GLY A 790 -23.01 -7.27 8.76
C GLY A 790 -24.05 -6.15 8.97
N LEU A 791 -23.76 -4.90 8.57
CA LEU A 791 -24.80 -3.86 8.43
C LEU A 791 -25.58 -4.01 7.11
N ASN A 792 -26.78 -3.45 7.09
CA ASN A 792 -27.80 -3.61 6.04
C ASN A 792 -27.51 -2.77 4.77
N PHE A 793 -26.34 -2.93 4.16
CA PHE A 793 -25.89 -2.13 3.02
C PHE A 793 -26.70 -2.37 1.74
N VAL A 794 -27.31 -1.30 1.20
CA VAL A 794 -28.05 -1.29 -0.08
C VAL A 794 -27.25 -0.69 -1.26
N GLY A 795 -26.17 0.03 -0.99
CA GLY A 795 -25.27 0.62 -1.99
C GLY A 795 -24.10 1.37 -1.33
N ALA A 796 -23.12 1.79 -2.13
CA ALA A 796 -22.01 2.62 -1.66
C ALA A 796 -21.37 3.47 -2.77
N ASP A 797 -20.54 4.45 -2.41
CA ASP A 797 -19.70 5.21 -3.36
C ASP A 797 -18.31 5.58 -2.80
N VAL A 798 -17.38 5.88 -3.73
CA VAL A 798 -16.14 6.62 -3.44
C VAL A 798 -16.04 7.79 -4.40
N VAL A 799 -16.04 9.02 -3.89
CA VAL A 799 -16.16 10.28 -4.67
C VAL A 799 -14.89 11.15 -4.63
N GLU A 800 -14.93 12.27 -5.34
CA GLU A 800 -13.96 13.39 -5.38
C GLU A 800 -12.50 13.06 -5.77
N VAL A 801 -12.21 11.80 -6.12
CA VAL A 801 -10.93 11.36 -6.72
C VAL A 801 -10.62 12.14 -8.00
N ALA A 802 -9.73 13.13 -7.89
CA ALA A 802 -9.39 14.10 -8.92
C ALA A 802 -7.95 13.88 -9.45
N PRO A 803 -7.72 12.90 -10.35
CA PRO A 803 -6.38 12.39 -10.69
C PRO A 803 -5.41 13.41 -11.32
N GLY A 804 -5.90 14.59 -11.74
CA GLY A 804 -5.04 15.69 -12.20
C GLY A 804 -4.13 16.29 -11.11
N TYR A 805 -4.35 15.93 -9.85
CA TYR A 805 -3.51 16.31 -8.70
C TYR A 805 -2.73 15.11 -8.12
N ASP A 806 -2.80 13.92 -8.75
CA ASP A 806 -1.94 12.78 -8.43
C ASP A 806 -0.72 12.74 -9.37
N HIS A 807 0.36 12.12 -8.91
CA HIS A 807 1.61 11.95 -9.68
C HIS A 807 2.07 10.48 -9.78
N ALA A 808 1.55 9.59 -8.92
CA ALA A 808 1.95 8.17 -8.83
C ALA A 808 0.74 7.20 -8.78
N GLU A 809 -0.47 7.72 -9.03
CA GLU A 809 -1.78 7.03 -8.93
C GLU A 809 -2.17 6.67 -7.47
N ILE A 810 -1.53 7.28 -6.46
CA ILE A 810 -1.66 6.98 -5.02
C ILE A 810 -3.14 6.92 -4.59
N THR A 811 -3.87 7.99 -4.90
CA THR A 811 -5.25 8.23 -4.49
C THR A 811 -6.20 7.26 -5.21
N GLY A 812 -5.92 6.97 -6.49
CA GLY A 812 -6.68 5.99 -7.27
C GLY A 812 -6.48 4.55 -6.78
N ILE A 813 -5.29 4.21 -6.28
CA ILE A 813 -4.97 2.93 -5.66
C ILE A 813 -5.66 2.80 -4.30
N ALA A 814 -5.61 3.85 -3.45
CA ALA A 814 -6.33 3.89 -2.18
C ALA A 814 -7.85 3.72 -2.37
N ALA A 815 -8.45 4.46 -3.31
CA ALA A 815 -9.86 4.36 -3.65
C ALA A 815 -10.23 2.97 -4.21
N ALA A 816 -9.41 2.37 -5.07
CA ALA A 816 -9.63 1.02 -5.58
C ALA A 816 -9.62 -0.04 -4.47
N ASP A 817 -8.76 0.12 -3.47
CA ASP A 817 -8.69 -0.75 -2.30
C ASP A 817 -9.90 -0.59 -1.38
N ILE A 818 -10.43 0.63 -1.24
CA ILE A 818 -11.67 0.90 -0.50
C ILE A 818 -12.88 0.25 -1.19
N VAL A 819 -12.96 0.33 -2.53
CA VAL A 819 -14.02 -0.36 -3.31
C VAL A 819 -13.92 -1.89 -3.18
N HIS A 820 -12.71 -2.44 -3.08
CA HIS A 820 -12.52 -3.86 -2.78
C HIS A 820 -13.02 -4.23 -1.37
N ASP A 821 -12.71 -3.41 -0.37
CA ASP A 821 -13.22 -3.58 1.00
C ASP A 821 -14.77 -3.45 1.04
N PHE A 822 -15.38 -2.57 0.22
CA PHE A 822 -16.84 -2.49 0.07
C PHE A 822 -17.44 -3.78 -0.49
N LEU A 823 -16.82 -4.40 -1.51
CA LEU A 823 -17.27 -5.68 -2.06
C LEU A 823 -17.25 -6.78 -1.00
N ALA A 824 -16.19 -6.88 -0.20
CA ALA A 824 -16.11 -7.83 0.89
C ALA A 824 -17.13 -7.54 2.01
N MET A 825 -17.29 -6.27 2.38
CA MET A 825 -18.24 -5.81 3.40
C MET A 825 -19.71 -6.07 3.01
N MET A 826 -20.07 -5.87 1.74
CA MET A 826 -21.41 -6.19 1.23
C MET A 826 -21.69 -7.70 1.17
N LEU A 827 -20.65 -8.53 1.14
CA LEU A 827 -20.74 -9.98 0.98
C LEU A 827 -20.40 -10.75 2.27
N THR A 828 -20.38 -10.09 3.43
CA THR A 828 -20.11 -10.71 4.74
C THR A 828 -21.09 -10.27 5.83
N ASP A 829 -21.65 -11.24 6.56
CA ASP A 829 -22.66 -11.02 7.61
C ASP A 829 -22.07 -10.53 8.95
N ALA A 830 -20.74 -10.46 9.09
CA ALA A 830 -20.07 -10.04 10.33
C ALA A 830 -18.65 -9.51 10.07
N PRO A 831 -18.09 -8.65 10.96
CA PRO A 831 -16.71 -8.21 10.90
C PRO A 831 -15.68 -9.36 11.00
N PRO A 832 -14.55 -9.29 10.29
CA PRO A 832 -13.51 -10.31 10.37
C PRO A 832 -12.83 -10.28 11.75
N GLY A 833 -12.76 -11.44 12.40
CA GLY A 833 -12.23 -11.59 13.77
C GLY A 833 -10.82 -11.00 13.93
N GLY A 834 -10.48 -10.55 15.14
CA GLY A 834 -9.22 -9.84 15.43
C GLY A 834 -7.95 -10.70 15.28
N ALA A 835 -6.78 -10.09 15.47
CA ALA A 835 -5.45 -10.72 15.26
C ALA A 835 -5.27 -12.12 15.89
N LYS A 836 -5.86 -12.36 17.08
CA LYS A 836 -5.83 -13.67 17.78
C LYS A 836 -6.57 -14.81 17.04
N THR A 837 -7.41 -14.47 16.07
CA THR A 837 -8.19 -15.42 15.24
C THR A 837 -7.80 -15.41 13.76
N ARG A 838 -7.14 -14.35 13.26
CA ARG A 838 -6.61 -14.31 11.88
C ARG A 838 -5.35 -15.16 11.71
N LEU A 839 -4.50 -15.19 12.73
CA LEU A 839 -3.30 -16.01 12.73
C LEU A 839 -3.65 -17.48 13.01
N PRO A 840 -3.34 -18.44 12.12
CA PRO A 840 -3.34 -19.84 12.49
C PRO A 840 -2.20 -20.08 13.48
N VAL A 841 -2.49 -20.06 14.78
CA VAL A 841 -1.50 -20.36 15.84
C VAL A 841 -1.23 -21.87 15.89
N ARG A 842 -0.58 -22.38 14.85
CA ARG A 842 0.10 -23.68 14.80
C ARG A 842 1.59 -23.40 14.76
N GLY A 843 2.32 -23.86 15.78
CA GLY A 843 3.70 -23.42 16.03
C GLY A 843 4.03 -23.18 17.51
N GLY A 844 3.02 -23.24 18.40
CA GLY A 844 3.26 -23.41 19.83
C GLY A 844 3.82 -24.81 20.12
N VAL A 845 5.15 -24.96 20.02
CA VAL A 845 5.82 -26.25 20.28
C VAL A 845 5.98 -26.47 21.79
N ASP A 846 4.93 -27.00 22.40
CA ASP A 846 5.02 -27.58 23.74
C ASP A 846 5.23 -29.10 23.62
N SER A 847 6.48 -29.54 23.75
CA SER A 847 6.91 -30.94 23.89
C SER A 847 6.54 -31.96 22.78
N GLN A 848 7.38 -32.05 21.72
CA GLN A 848 8.03 -33.31 21.27
C GLN A 848 8.79 -33.12 19.93
N PHE A 849 10.03 -32.63 20.00
CA PHE A 849 10.98 -32.83 18.91
C PHE A 849 11.49 -34.28 18.94
N SER A 850 10.94 -35.13 18.06
CA SER A 850 11.63 -36.38 17.69
C SER A 850 12.74 -36.03 16.69
N PRO A 851 14.00 -36.43 16.93
CA PRO A 851 15.09 -36.09 16.02
C PRO A 851 14.93 -36.84 14.70
N VAL A 852 14.66 -36.09 13.62
CA VAL A 852 14.89 -36.57 12.26
C VAL A 852 16.39 -36.80 12.13
N LYS A 853 16.79 -38.03 11.78
CA LYS A 853 18.20 -38.36 11.55
C LYS A 853 18.66 -37.79 10.23
N ASP A 854 19.90 -37.32 10.19
CA ASP A 854 20.63 -37.14 8.94
C ASP A 854 20.87 -38.51 8.26
N GLU A 855 20.43 -38.66 7.01
CA GLU A 855 20.96 -39.66 6.09
C GLU A 855 21.19 -39.02 4.71
N LEU A 856 22.43 -38.59 4.49
CA LEU A 856 23.10 -38.20 3.23
C LEU A 856 22.63 -36.90 2.53
#